data_AF-A0A954JNV5-F1
#
_entry.id   AF-A0A954JNV5-F1
#
_cell.length_a   1.000
_cell.length_b   1.000
_cell.length_c   1.000
_cell.angle_alpha   90.00
_cell.angle_beta   90.00
_cell.angle_gamma   90.00
#
_symmetry.space_group_name_H-M   'P 1'
#
loop_
_entity.id
_entity.type
_entity.pdbx_description
1 polymer ?
#
loop_
_entity_poly.entity_id
_entity_poly.type
_entity_poly.pdbx_seq_one_letter_code
_entity_poly.pdbx_strand_id
1 'polypeptide(L)'
;MSQRLPQTHALLERFRRRLLRLSLQQEVGMAAFFTSAWLCLIYGLDAILHLPGPVRILHAVVLTALPVWFVVHRLRRHWAQIPDTAGLAVLLERGSTDGQDLLVSAVQLAQDPAFQERGEFEILQRCEERAKTLTLDPVLEPQPARRWMWAGGVAALLLVPLYLTTQSTADIFVARMLGADIPWPQKTFLDIDIPGRADRMFVEREGDRIRVRVARGSDVPILVRATGDIPSQVFLVFDHGHRSVLESGGSELFRSQLRSVQQDMVFHATGGDDSDRRPEVTLEVLDPPDVGGLAFHVVPPAYSGLPERWSFGTDVEVLAQSQVQVHVLPDMDGVTGKAMVLPSGDELELQPAAFPIEAGSDQKPEREGLTFAWRAEDSVRFRLELLSPSGLLNPDPGLYAMQTVEDARPVLSVLAPGRVDMEVVSGGFLPLRVRAQDDFGLEPARYALIEGTGDPADAPTLELEWTALAARDLDASDPKGPAGLGRRLLAVDELSPTGSVTEGMVFTLQFSVEDNREPAPQVSRSGQIRVRVLSGDDYLRKLETRLAQAGEKAGRMAQLLEQTMTQMRHMQTALGGDGADGDVDLREPLFDVERLSGNGRDLARDLAGLCESLLYSRLDGRAEPLMRAMDASLSAQLDRSFDPAPWQRLALDYEQGTLGQAGLGADLLQLVELSLQVSEQHTNRLADALKNGAGLPAAEALTLAYGEAQGAQEAIERLLTRLGEWDNFQSVLTLTRDIIKRQRNVRERTKKFAEEK
;
A
#
# COMPACT_ATOMS: atom_id res chain seq x y z
N MET A 1 -65.46 91.59 -42.74
CA MET A 1 -66.14 90.35 -43.18
C MET A 1 -67.40 90.01 -42.37
N SER A 2 -67.39 89.95 -41.03
CA SER A 2 -68.55 89.50 -40.23
C SER A 2 -69.85 90.31 -40.38
N GLN A 3 -69.75 91.62 -40.70
CA GLN A 3 -70.93 92.47 -40.93
C GLN A 3 -71.50 92.37 -42.36
N ARG A 4 -70.75 91.82 -43.33
CA ARG A 4 -71.14 91.85 -44.76
C ARG A 4 -71.59 90.50 -45.33
N LEU A 5 -71.06 89.39 -44.79
CA LEU A 5 -71.42 88.01 -45.15
C LEU A 5 -71.62 87.17 -43.88
N PRO A 6 -72.57 87.52 -43.00
CA PRO A 6 -72.79 86.81 -41.73
C PRO A 6 -73.00 85.31 -41.92
N GLN A 7 -73.72 84.89 -42.97
CA GLN A 7 -74.07 83.48 -43.18
C GLN A 7 -72.87 82.65 -43.64
N THR A 8 -72.13 83.17 -44.62
CA THR A 8 -70.90 82.55 -45.15
C THR A 8 -69.81 82.49 -44.10
N HIS A 9 -69.61 83.56 -43.32
CA HIS A 9 -68.65 83.54 -42.21
C HIS A 9 -69.04 82.49 -41.15
N ALA A 10 -70.32 82.41 -40.77
CA ALA A 10 -70.79 81.41 -39.82
C ALA A 10 -70.63 79.97 -40.35
N LEU A 11 -70.73 79.75 -41.66
CA LEU A 11 -70.49 78.46 -42.29
C LEU A 11 -68.99 78.09 -42.29
N LEU A 12 -68.12 79.00 -42.74
CA LEU A 12 -66.66 78.78 -42.76
C LEU A 12 -66.09 78.58 -41.35
N GLU A 13 -66.61 79.30 -40.36
CA GLU A 13 -66.21 79.15 -38.96
C GLU A 13 -66.67 77.80 -38.37
N ARG A 14 -67.88 77.34 -38.74
CA ARG A 14 -68.36 75.99 -38.40
C ARG A 14 -67.50 74.91 -39.06
N PHE A 15 -67.13 75.09 -40.33
CA PHE A 15 -66.24 74.19 -41.06
C PHE A 15 -64.85 74.12 -40.41
N ARG A 16 -64.26 75.28 -40.09
CA ARG A 16 -62.98 75.38 -39.37
C ARG A 16 -63.01 74.66 -38.02
N ARG A 17 -64.03 74.90 -37.19
CA ARG A 17 -64.17 74.23 -35.89
C ARG A 17 -64.31 72.72 -36.02
N ARG A 18 -65.02 72.25 -37.06
CA ARG A 18 -65.20 70.81 -37.32
C ARG A 18 -63.90 70.16 -37.81
N LEU A 19 -63.14 70.82 -38.68
CA LEU A 19 -61.78 70.38 -39.07
C LEU A 19 -60.84 70.31 -37.86
N LEU A 20 -60.81 71.35 -37.04
CA LEU A 20 -60.02 71.37 -35.80
C LEU A 20 -60.40 70.20 -34.88
N ARG A 21 -61.71 69.97 -34.67
CA ARG A 21 -62.19 68.85 -33.85
C ARG A 21 -61.80 67.48 -34.43
N LEU A 22 -61.92 67.27 -35.73
CA LEU A 22 -61.53 65.99 -36.37
C LEU A 22 -60.02 65.75 -36.27
N SER A 23 -59.20 66.79 -36.48
CA SER A 23 -57.75 66.68 -36.30
C SER A 23 -57.37 66.35 -34.85
N LEU A 24 -58.01 67.00 -33.88
CA LEU A 24 -57.82 66.70 -32.45
C LEU A 24 -58.23 65.27 -32.12
N GLN A 25 -59.38 64.82 -32.62
CA GLN A 25 -59.86 63.46 -32.39
C GLN A 25 -58.91 62.39 -32.94
N GLN A 26 -58.37 62.61 -34.13
CA GLN A 26 -57.40 61.70 -34.73
C GLN A 26 -56.11 61.62 -33.92
N GLU A 27 -55.52 62.76 -33.57
CA GLU A 27 -54.24 62.80 -32.86
C GLU A 27 -54.35 62.26 -31.43
N VAL A 28 -55.42 62.60 -30.71
CA VAL A 28 -55.69 62.05 -29.37
C VAL A 28 -55.93 60.54 -29.44
N GLY A 29 -56.70 60.06 -30.42
CA GLY A 29 -56.95 58.64 -30.60
C GLY A 29 -55.68 57.83 -30.88
N MET A 30 -54.82 58.34 -31.77
CA MET A 30 -53.55 57.70 -32.09
C MET A 30 -52.57 57.72 -30.91
N ALA A 31 -52.47 58.85 -30.20
CA ALA A 31 -51.64 58.96 -29.00
C ALA A 31 -52.13 58.00 -27.90
N ALA A 32 -53.43 57.90 -27.66
CA ALA A 32 -54.01 56.95 -26.70
C ALA A 32 -53.66 55.50 -27.07
N PHE A 33 -53.81 55.11 -28.34
CA PHE A 33 -53.48 53.76 -28.81
C PHE A 33 -52.01 53.39 -28.54
N PHE A 34 -51.07 54.24 -28.97
CA PHE A 34 -49.65 53.97 -28.77
C PHE A 34 -49.22 54.00 -27.30
N THR A 35 -49.82 54.89 -26.49
CA THR A 35 -49.55 54.97 -25.05
C THR A 35 -50.00 53.69 -24.35
N SER A 36 -51.22 53.20 -24.64
CA SER A 36 -51.72 51.94 -24.09
C SER A 36 -50.87 50.74 -24.51
N ALA A 37 -50.44 50.67 -25.77
CA ALA A 37 -49.57 49.60 -26.25
C ALA A 37 -48.18 49.63 -25.57
N TRP A 38 -47.60 50.81 -25.40
CA TRP A 38 -46.30 51.00 -24.73
C TRP A 38 -46.37 50.64 -23.24
N LEU A 39 -47.47 51.00 -22.56
CA LEU A 39 -47.72 50.64 -21.17
C LEU A 39 -47.76 49.11 -20.98
N CYS A 40 -48.52 48.40 -21.82
CA CYS A 40 -48.58 46.93 -21.77
C CYS A 40 -47.21 46.29 -22.00
N LEU A 41 -46.45 46.82 -22.96
CA LEU A 41 -45.11 46.34 -23.26
C LEU A 41 -44.16 46.49 -22.07
N ILE A 42 -44.12 47.67 -21.44
CA ILE A 42 -43.25 47.92 -20.28
C ILE A 42 -43.67 47.07 -19.09
N TYR A 43 -44.98 46.91 -18.84
CA TYR A 43 -45.48 46.01 -17.80
C TYR A 43 -44.95 44.59 -17.98
N GLY A 44 -45.06 44.03 -19.20
CA GLY A 44 -44.52 42.71 -19.50
C GLY A 44 -43.00 42.63 -19.37
N LEU A 45 -42.28 43.64 -19.84
CA LEU A 45 -40.82 43.69 -19.75
C LEU A 45 -40.33 43.81 -18.30
N ASP A 46 -40.95 44.63 -17.45
CA ASP A 46 -40.56 44.75 -16.03
C ASP A 46 -40.88 43.48 -15.23
N ALA A 47 -41.97 42.79 -15.57
CA ALA A 47 -42.31 41.51 -14.95
C ALA A 47 -41.34 40.38 -15.33
N ILE A 48 -40.83 40.36 -16.56
CA ILE A 48 -39.92 39.30 -17.04
C ILE A 48 -38.46 39.63 -16.70
N LEU A 49 -38.02 40.86 -16.96
CA LEU A 49 -36.60 41.25 -16.94
C LEU A 49 -36.18 42.02 -15.69
N HIS A 50 -37.10 42.33 -14.77
CA HIS A 50 -36.81 43.09 -13.56
C HIS A 50 -36.01 44.37 -13.88
N LEU A 51 -36.56 45.25 -14.73
CA LEU A 51 -35.84 46.38 -15.30
C LEU A 51 -35.16 47.21 -14.19
N PRO A 52 -33.91 47.65 -14.34
CA PRO A 52 -33.24 48.44 -13.31
C PRO A 52 -33.91 49.83 -13.18
N GLY A 53 -33.85 50.41 -11.98
CA GLY A 53 -34.54 51.68 -11.64
C GLY A 53 -34.38 52.82 -12.66
N PRO A 54 -33.16 53.13 -13.15
CA PRO A 54 -32.96 54.18 -14.16
C PRO A 54 -33.71 53.93 -15.48
N VAL A 55 -33.83 52.66 -15.89
CA VAL A 55 -34.54 52.26 -17.11
C VAL A 55 -36.04 52.45 -16.92
N ARG A 56 -36.58 52.12 -15.73
CA ARG A 56 -38.00 52.37 -15.40
C ARG A 56 -38.34 53.86 -15.46
N ILE A 57 -37.51 54.72 -14.85
CA ILE A 57 -37.70 56.17 -14.86
C ILE A 57 -37.67 56.71 -16.29
N LEU A 58 -36.71 56.27 -17.11
CA LEU A 58 -36.64 56.64 -18.52
C LEU A 58 -37.94 56.27 -19.25
N HIS A 59 -38.44 55.04 -19.07
CA HIS A 59 -39.69 54.60 -19.66
C HIS A 59 -40.91 55.38 -19.15
N ALA A 60 -40.95 55.76 -17.87
CA ALA A 60 -42.00 56.59 -17.30
C ALA A 60 -42.02 58.00 -17.92
N VAL A 61 -40.84 58.60 -18.10
CA VAL A 61 -40.67 59.88 -18.79
C VAL A 61 -41.09 59.77 -20.25
N VAL A 62 -40.70 58.71 -20.97
CA VAL A 62 -41.11 58.49 -22.36
C VAL A 62 -42.62 58.30 -22.48
N LEU A 63 -43.23 57.50 -21.60
CA LEU A 63 -44.67 57.23 -21.58
C LEU A 63 -45.51 58.50 -21.39
N THR A 64 -44.98 59.50 -20.69
CA THR A 64 -45.69 60.76 -20.42
C THR A 64 -45.32 61.87 -21.41
N ALA A 65 -44.03 62.10 -21.65
CA ALA A 65 -43.55 63.20 -22.47
C ALA A 65 -43.76 62.97 -23.97
N LEU A 66 -43.58 61.73 -24.46
CA LEU A 66 -43.66 61.45 -25.90
C LEU A 66 -45.09 61.61 -26.45
N PRO A 67 -46.17 61.09 -25.83
CA PRO A 67 -47.53 61.31 -26.32
C PRO A 67 -47.94 62.78 -26.26
N VAL A 68 -47.58 63.49 -25.18
CA VAL A 68 -47.89 64.93 -25.02
C VAL A 68 -47.17 65.74 -26.09
N TRP A 69 -45.86 65.52 -26.26
CA TRP A 69 -45.07 66.18 -27.31
C TRP A 69 -45.62 65.88 -28.70
N PHE A 70 -45.95 64.61 -28.97
CA PHE A 70 -46.50 64.18 -30.27
C PHE A 70 -47.82 64.88 -30.59
N VAL A 71 -48.77 64.89 -29.64
CA VAL A 71 -50.07 65.57 -29.79
C VAL A 71 -49.89 67.07 -29.99
N VAL A 72 -49.09 67.75 -29.16
CA VAL A 72 -48.84 69.20 -29.27
C VAL A 72 -48.13 69.56 -30.57
N HIS A 73 -47.10 68.80 -30.96
CA HIS A 73 -46.32 69.05 -32.16
C HIS A 73 -47.15 68.85 -33.43
N ARG A 74 -47.91 67.74 -33.52
CA ARG A 74 -48.78 67.48 -34.66
C ARG A 74 -49.97 68.44 -34.71
N LEU A 75 -50.59 68.76 -33.58
CA LEU A 75 -51.63 69.79 -33.53
C LEU A 75 -51.11 71.15 -33.99
N ARG A 76 -49.94 71.58 -33.50
CA ARG A 76 -49.33 72.85 -33.93
C ARG A 76 -49.06 72.85 -35.43
N ARG A 77 -48.53 71.76 -35.98
CA ARG A 77 -48.28 71.62 -37.42
C ARG A 77 -49.58 71.64 -38.23
N HIS A 78 -50.58 70.86 -37.82
CA HIS A 78 -51.87 70.82 -38.51
C HIS A 78 -52.61 72.16 -38.41
N TRP A 79 -52.59 72.82 -37.25
CA TRP A 79 -53.28 74.09 -37.04
C TRP A 79 -52.59 75.26 -37.76
N ALA A 80 -51.27 75.23 -37.90
CA ALA A 80 -50.52 76.19 -38.70
C ALA A 80 -50.77 76.02 -40.22
N GLN A 81 -51.15 74.83 -40.66
CA GLN A 81 -51.48 74.51 -42.05
C GLN A 81 -52.95 74.76 -42.40
N ILE A 82 -53.79 75.16 -41.44
CA ILE A 82 -55.19 75.51 -41.73
C ILE A 82 -55.20 76.78 -42.58
N PRO A 83 -55.76 76.72 -43.80
CA PRO A 83 -55.82 77.90 -44.65
C PRO A 83 -56.62 79.03 -44.00
N ASP A 84 -56.36 80.25 -44.46
CA ASP A 84 -57.16 81.42 -44.11
C ASP A 84 -58.60 81.29 -44.65
N THR A 85 -59.44 82.30 -44.40
CA THR A 85 -60.86 82.26 -44.78
C THR A 85 -61.08 82.05 -46.28
N ALA A 86 -60.17 82.55 -47.12
CA ALA A 86 -60.20 82.33 -48.56
C ALA A 86 -59.85 80.88 -48.91
N GLY A 87 -58.79 80.33 -48.32
CA GLY A 87 -58.43 78.93 -48.53
C GLY A 87 -59.46 77.92 -47.96
N LEU A 88 -60.16 78.26 -46.88
CA LEU A 88 -61.30 77.46 -46.40
C LEU A 88 -62.47 77.47 -47.39
N ALA A 89 -62.72 78.60 -48.06
CA ALA A 89 -63.71 78.67 -49.13
C ALA A 89 -63.30 77.80 -50.33
N VAL A 90 -62.03 77.81 -50.73
CA VAL A 90 -61.49 76.94 -51.80
C VAL A 90 -61.68 75.46 -51.46
N LEU A 91 -61.35 75.05 -50.23
CA LEU A 91 -61.50 73.66 -49.80
C LEU A 91 -62.96 73.22 -49.79
N LEU A 92 -63.86 74.09 -49.35
CA LEU A 92 -65.28 73.81 -49.33
C LEU A 92 -65.88 73.71 -50.74
N GLU A 93 -65.48 74.60 -51.66
CA GLU A 93 -65.95 74.57 -53.05
C GLU A 93 -65.42 73.35 -53.80
N ARG A 94 -64.14 73.01 -53.64
CA ARG A 94 -63.52 71.84 -54.27
C ARG A 94 -64.20 70.52 -53.87
N GLY A 95 -64.77 70.46 -52.67
CA GLY A 95 -65.54 69.31 -52.19
C GLY A 95 -67.03 69.35 -52.51
N SER A 96 -67.53 70.45 -53.09
CA SER A 96 -68.93 70.58 -53.52
C SER A 96 -69.08 70.27 -55.00
N THR A 97 -70.12 69.54 -55.38
CA THR A 97 -70.33 69.03 -56.76
C THR A 97 -70.79 70.08 -57.78
N ASP A 98 -70.89 71.35 -57.38
CA ASP A 98 -71.54 72.44 -58.13
C ASP A 98 -70.57 73.65 -58.18
N GLY A 99 -69.51 73.50 -58.98
CA GLY A 99 -68.35 74.40 -59.02
C GLY A 99 -68.60 75.68 -59.82
N GLN A 100 -68.89 76.77 -59.12
CA GLN A 100 -69.08 78.10 -59.72
C GLN A 100 -68.18 79.21 -59.11
N ASP A 101 -67.06 78.86 -58.46
CA ASP A 101 -66.10 79.79 -57.83
C ASP A 101 -66.76 80.93 -57.00
N LEU A 102 -67.99 80.71 -56.51
CA LEU A 102 -68.88 81.72 -55.95
C LEU A 102 -68.47 82.12 -54.53
N LEU A 103 -68.10 81.14 -53.69
CA LEU A 103 -67.65 81.36 -52.32
C LEU A 103 -66.24 81.95 -52.29
N VAL A 104 -65.33 81.48 -53.14
CA VAL A 104 -63.96 82.03 -53.23
C VAL A 104 -64.01 83.47 -53.73
N SER A 105 -64.75 83.72 -54.82
CA SER A 105 -64.91 85.07 -55.36
C SER A 105 -65.57 86.00 -54.35
N ALA A 106 -66.65 85.58 -53.68
CA ALA A 106 -67.33 86.41 -52.68
C ALA A 106 -66.46 86.73 -51.45
N VAL A 107 -65.62 85.79 -50.99
CA VAL A 107 -64.70 86.03 -49.86
C VAL A 107 -63.56 86.97 -50.28
N GLN A 108 -63.00 86.82 -51.48
CA GLN A 108 -61.98 87.74 -52.00
C GLN A 108 -62.55 89.15 -52.22
N LEU A 109 -63.74 89.26 -52.81
CA LEU A 109 -64.43 90.53 -53.04
C LEU A 109 -64.75 91.26 -51.72
N ALA A 110 -65.12 90.52 -50.68
CA ALA A 110 -65.42 91.09 -49.36
C ALA A 110 -64.17 91.59 -48.59
N GLN A 111 -62.97 91.23 -49.03
CA GLN A 111 -61.69 91.63 -48.43
C GLN A 111 -61.02 92.80 -49.16
N ASP A 112 -61.38 93.12 -50.40
CA ASP A 112 -60.82 94.23 -51.18
C ASP A 112 -61.44 95.58 -50.77
N PRO A 113 -60.66 96.55 -50.23
CA PRO A 113 -61.17 97.87 -49.87
C PRO A 113 -61.53 98.75 -51.07
N ALA A 114 -60.95 98.52 -52.26
CA ALA A 114 -61.20 99.33 -53.46
C ALA A 114 -62.54 98.99 -54.14
N PHE A 115 -63.10 97.83 -53.83
CA PHE A 115 -64.36 97.33 -54.40
C PHE A 115 -65.62 97.86 -53.68
N GLN A 116 -65.45 98.74 -52.68
CA GLN A 116 -66.54 99.24 -51.82
C GLN A 116 -67.52 100.21 -52.50
N GLU A 117 -67.14 100.82 -53.63
CA GLU A 117 -67.93 101.87 -54.28
C GLU A 117 -68.70 101.41 -55.54
N ARG A 118 -68.46 100.19 -56.03
CA ARG A 118 -69.13 99.65 -57.23
C ARG A 118 -70.11 98.55 -56.83
N GLY A 119 -71.39 98.90 -56.74
CA GLY A 119 -72.46 98.07 -56.18
C GLY A 119 -72.77 96.78 -56.94
N GLU A 120 -71.94 95.75 -56.80
CA GLU A 120 -72.23 94.36 -57.19
C GLU A 120 -72.82 93.56 -56.01
N PHE A 121 -73.97 94.01 -55.50
CA PHE A 121 -74.70 93.35 -54.41
C PHE A 121 -75.16 91.92 -54.76
N GLU A 122 -75.34 91.61 -56.05
CA GLU A 122 -75.94 90.36 -56.51
C GLU A 122 -75.06 89.12 -56.22
N ILE A 123 -73.74 89.22 -56.39
CA ILE A 123 -72.80 88.10 -56.13
C ILE A 123 -72.74 87.80 -54.62
N LEU A 124 -72.71 88.84 -53.78
CA LEU A 124 -72.71 88.69 -52.32
C LEU A 124 -74.03 88.07 -51.82
N GLN A 125 -75.18 88.49 -52.36
CA GLN A 125 -76.48 87.96 -51.99
C GLN A 125 -76.66 86.49 -52.43
N ARG A 126 -76.24 86.15 -53.65
CA ARG A 126 -76.24 84.74 -54.13
C ARG A 126 -75.32 83.86 -53.28
N CYS A 127 -74.16 84.35 -52.87
CA CYS A 127 -73.27 83.63 -51.96
C CYS A 127 -73.91 83.38 -50.59
N GLU A 128 -74.64 84.36 -50.02
CA GLU A 128 -75.34 84.19 -48.75
C GLU A 128 -76.49 83.18 -48.83
N GLU A 129 -77.28 83.21 -49.90
CA GLU A 129 -78.34 82.23 -50.13
C GLU A 129 -77.76 80.83 -50.31
N ARG A 130 -76.65 80.71 -51.04
CA ARG A 130 -75.96 79.43 -51.22
C ARG A 130 -75.39 78.91 -49.90
N ALA A 131 -74.81 79.77 -49.08
CA ALA A 131 -74.30 79.42 -47.75
C ALA A 131 -75.39 78.86 -46.81
N LYS A 132 -76.67 79.18 -47.00
CA LYS A 132 -77.79 78.57 -46.25
C LYS A 132 -78.04 77.10 -46.61
N THR A 133 -77.78 76.74 -47.86
CA THR A 133 -78.15 75.44 -48.45
C THR A 133 -77.01 74.43 -48.48
N LEU A 134 -75.77 74.89 -48.31
CA LEU A 134 -74.58 74.04 -48.32
C LEU A 134 -74.45 73.18 -47.05
N THR A 135 -74.24 71.88 -47.24
CA THR A 135 -73.92 70.93 -46.17
C THR A 135 -72.42 70.66 -46.11
N LEU A 136 -71.89 70.47 -44.90
CA LEU A 136 -70.44 70.30 -44.67
C LEU A 136 -69.95 68.84 -44.76
N ASP A 137 -70.87 67.88 -44.84
CA ASP A 137 -70.57 66.45 -44.78
C ASP A 137 -69.83 65.88 -46.00
N PRO A 138 -70.08 66.29 -47.26
CA PRO A 138 -69.38 65.71 -48.42
C PRO A 138 -67.90 66.11 -48.52
N VAL A 139 -67.48 67.17 -47.82
CA VAL A 139 -66.10 67.71 -47.87
C VAL A 139 -65.23 67.16 -46.74
N LEU A 140 -65.84 66.73 -45.63
CA LEU A 140 -65.13 66.23 -44.46
C LEU A 140 -65.23 64.72 -44.41
N GLU A 141 -64.11 64.02 -44.49
CA GLU A 141 -64.06 62.58 -44.21
C GLU A 141 -63.81 62.33 -42.71
N PRO A 142 -64.84 61.99 -41.91
CA PRO A 142 -64.63 61.71 -40.48
C PRO A 142 -64.00 60.33 -40.22
N GLN A 143 -63.92 59.46 -41.24
CA GLN A 143 -63.53 58.05 -41.07
C GLN A 143 -62.15 57.85 -40.42
N PRO A 144 -61.04 58.47 -40.87
CA PRO A 144 -59.74 58.23 -40.25
C PRO A 144 -59.69 58.71 -38.80
N ALA A 145 -60.26 59.89 -38.51
CA ALA A 145 -60.33 60.42 -37.14
C ALA A 145 -61.16 59.52 -36.22
N ARG A 146 -62.31 59.03 -36.71
CA ARG A 146 -63.18 58.14 -35.93
C ARG A 146 -62.53 56.77 -35.71
N ARG A 147 -61.82 56.22 -36.70
CA ARG A 147 -61.09 54.94 -36.57
C ARG A 147 -60.01 55.02 -35.50
N TRP A 148 -59.19 56.07 -35.50
CA TRP A 148 -58.15 56.24 -34.48
C TRP A 148 -58.71 56.55 -33.10
N MET A 149 -59.78 57.35 -33.01
CA MET A 149 -60.47 57.58 -31.74
C MET A 149 -61.07 56.28 -31.17
N TRP A 150 -61.70 55.45 -32.00
CA TRP A 150 -62.19 54.14 -31.57
C TRP A 150 -61.06 53.19 -31.21
N ALA A 151 -59.99 53.11 -32.01
CA ALA A 151 -58.84 52.24 -31.73
C ALA A 151 -58.16 52.62 -30.41
N GLY A 152 -57.91 53.91 -30.18
CA GLY A 152 -57.38 54.42 -28.92
C GLY A 152 -58.33 54.20 -27.75
N GLY A 153 -59.62 54.44 -27.94
CA GLY A 153 -60.65 54.19 -26.93
C GLY A 153 -60.77 52.72 -26.53
N VAL A 154 -60.77 51.80 -27.50
CA VAL A 154 -60.78 50.34 -27.25
C VAL A 154 -59.50 49.89 -26.58
N ALA A 155 -58.33 50.37 -27.03
CA ALA A 155 -57.05 50.03 -26.40
C ALA A 155 -56.98 50.51 -24.94
N ALA A 156 -57.45 51.73 -24.65
CA ALA A 156 -57.55 52.23 -23.28
C ALA A 156 -58.60 51.46 -22.45
N LEU A 157 -59.74 51.10 -23.04
CA LEU A 157 -60.77 50.32 -22.35
C LEU A 157 -60.28 48.91 -21.99
N LEU A 158 -59.47 48.27 -22.85
CA LEU A 158 -58.88 46.95 -22.59
C LEU A 158 -57.88 46.95 -21.42
N LEU A 159 -57.32 48.11 -21.05
CA LEU A 159 -56.48 48.21 -19.85
C LEU A 159 -57.28 48.05 -18.56
N VAL A 160 -58.57 48.37 -18.55
CA VAL A 160 -59.43 48.27 -17.36
C VAL A 160 -59.61 46.83 -16.87
N PRO A 161 -60.07 45.86 -17.69
CA PRO A 161 -60.15 44.48 -17.24
C PRO A 161 -58.78 43.89 -16.93
N LEU A 162 -57.73 44.26 -17.67
CA LEU A 162 -56.36 43.83 -17.40
C LEU A 162 -55.91 44.27 -15.99
N TYR A 163 -56.16 45.53 -15.63
CA TYR A 163 -55.90 46.06 -14.29
C TYR A 163 -56.70 45.31 -13.21
N LEU A 164 -57.99 45.09 -13.44
CA LEU A 164 -58.85 44.41 -12.46
C LEU A 164 -58.43 42.94 -12.22
N THR A 165 -57.96 42.23 -13.25
CA THR A 165 -57.48 40.85 -13.08
C THR A 165 -56.09 40.77 -12.44
N THR A 166 -55.32 41.85 -12.47
CA THR A 166 -53.92 41.89 -12.03
C THR A 166 -53.68 42.97 -10.98
N GLN A 167 -54.68 43.28 -10.15
CA GLN A 167 -54.67 44.45 -9.26
C GLN A 167 -53.42 44.49 -8.37
N SER A 168 -53.05 43.38 -7.72
CA SER A 168 -51.87 43.32 -6.84
C SER A 168 -50.55 43.55 -7.58
N THR A 169 -50.39 42.98 -8.77
CA THR A 169 -49.19 43.15 -9.60
C THR A 169 -49.15 44.50 -10.31
N ALA A 170 -50.30 45.07 -10.67
CA ALA A 170 -50.41 46.39 -11.24
C ALA A 170 -50.04 47.48 -10.22
N ASP A 171 -50.44 47.33 -8.96
CA ASP A 171 -50.05 48.24 -7.88
C ASP A 171 -48.52 48.21 -7.66
N ILE A 172 -47.92 47.02 -7.66
CA ILE A 172 -46.46 46.85 -7.60
C ILE A 172 -45.77 47.51 -8.81
N PHE A 173 -46.31 47.33 -10.02
CA PHE A 173 -45.77 47.95 -11.23
C PHE A 173 -45.80 49.48 -11.15
N VAL A 174 -46.92 50.07 -10.74
CA VAL A 174 -47.05 51.54 -10.62
C VAL A 174 -46.08 52.06 -9.56
N ALA A 175 -45.99 51.40 -8.40
CA ALA A 175 -45.03 51.77 -7.38
C ALA A 175 -43.58 51.69 -7.89
N ARG A 176 -43.24 50.63 -8.64
CA ARG A 176 -41.92 50.44 -9.25
C ARG A 176 -41.60 51.46 -10.34
N MET A 177 -42.59 51.90 -11.13
CA MET A 177 -42.44 52.95 -12.13
C MET A 177 -42.23 54.33 -11.50
N LEU A 178 -42.76 54.54 -10.28
CA LEU A 178 -42.52 55.74 -9.46
C LEU A 178 -41.22 55.67 -8.62
N GLY A 179 -40.45 54.59 -8.77
CA GLY A 179 -39.13 54.43 -8.15
C GLY A 179 -39.11 53.62 -6.85
N ALA A 180 -40.21 52.99 -6.45
CA ALA A 180 -40.19 52.06 -5.32
C ALA A 180 -39.46 50.76 -5.70
N ASP A 181 -38.75 50.16 -4.75
CA ASP A 181 -38.03 48.90 -4.94
C ASP A 181 -38.76 47.74 -4.23
N ILE A 182 -39.97 47.46 -4.71
CA ILE A 182 -40.81 46.38 -4.19
C ILE A 182 -40.59 45.14 -5.06
N PRO A 183 -40.21 43.97 -4.51
CA PRO A 183 -40.04 42.75 -5.30
C PRO A 183 -41.37 42.28 -5.88
N TRP A 184 -41.32 41.65 -7.05
CA TRP A 184 -42.46 40.91 -7.57
C TRP A 184 -42.76 39.71 -6.63
N PRO A 185 -44.03 39.28 -6.50
CA PRO A 185 -44.38 38.17 -5.63
C PRO A 185 -43.70 36.89 -6.13
N GLN A 186 -42.86 36.30 -5.28
CA GLN A 186 -42.12 35.07 -5.55
C GLN A 186 -43.04 33.85 -5.47
N LYS A 187 -42.80 32.87 -6.34
CA LYS A 187 -43.52 31.58 -6.37
C LYS A 187 -42.64 30.41 -5.95
N THR A 188 -41.32 30.53 -6.07
CA THR A 188 -40.34 29.55 -5.62
C THR A 188 -39.73 30.02 -4.30
N PHE A 189 -39.62 29.11 -3.32
CA PHE A 189 -38.89 29.32 -2.07
C PHE A 189 -37.91 28.16 -1.84
N LEU A 190 -36.65 28.46 -1.56
CA LEU A 190 -35.60 27.47 -1.31
C LEU A 190 -35.20 27.48 0.17
N ASP A 191 -35.18 26.30 0.80
CA ASP A 191 -34.60 26.10 2.14
C ASP A 191 -33.44 25.12 2.07
N ILE A 192 -32.38 25.37 2.84
CA ILE A 192 -31.18 24.51 2.88
C ILE A 192 -31.18 23.74 4.20
N ASP A 193 -31.03 22.42 4.09
CA ASP A 193 -30.90 21.50 5.21
C ASP A 193 -29.58 20.72 5.08
N ILE A 194 -28.85 20.63 6.19
CA ILE A 194 -27.55 19.95 6.27
C ILE A 194 -27.67 18.89 7.36
N PRO A 195 -27.87 17.61 7.00
CA PRO A 195 -28.08 16.57 7.98
C PRO A 195 -26.79 16.32 8.77
N GLY A 196 -26.79 16.71 10.05
CA GLY A 196 -25.70 16.47 10.99
C GLY A 196 -25.44 14.97 11.18
N ARG A 197 -24.28 14.47 10.75
CA ARG A 197 -23.77 13.15 11.14
C ARG A 197 -22.89 13.35 12.38
N ALA A 198 -23.25 12.73 13.49
CA ALA A 198 -22.90 13.13 14.86
C ALA A 198 -21.40 13.16 15.24
N ASP A 199 -20.47 12.66 14.42
CA ASP A 199 -19.07 12.48 14.86
C ASP A 199 -18.03 13.41 14.18
N ARG A 200 -18.40 14.09 13.08
CA ARG A 200 -17.45 14.89 12.27
C ARG A 200 -17.96 16.27 11.88
N MET A 201 -19.18 16.63 12.28
CA MET A 201 -19.86 17.84 11.85
C MET A 201 -20.81 18.37 12.92
N PHE A 202 -20.62 19.63 13.30
CA PHE A 202 -21.53 20.36 14.18
C PHE A 202 -22.31 21.39 13.36
N VAL A 203 -23.64 21.33 13.41
CA VAL A 203 -24.53 22.24 12.68
C VAL A 203 -25.33 23.07 13.68
N GLU A 204 -25.18 24.38 13.62
CA GLU A 204 -25.94 25.36 14.40
C GLU A 204 -26.79 26.20 13.45
N ARG A 205 -28.12 26.19 13.64
CA ARG A 205 -29.06 27.00 12.85
C ARG A 205 -29.58 28.16 13.69
N GLU A 206 -29.31 29.38 13.24
CA GLU A 206 -29.78 30.62 13.86
C GLU A 206 -30.60 31.42 12.83
N GLY A 207 -31.90 31.15 12.75
CA GLY A 207 -32.81 31.78 11.78
C GLY A 207 -32.42 31.49 10.32
N ASP A 208 -32.03 32.55 9.59
CA ASP A 208 -31.62 32.51 8.18
C ASP A 208 -30.12 32.21 7.99
N ARG A 209 -29.38 31.91 9.07
CA ARG A 209 -27.96 31.53 9.02
C ARG A 209 -27.73 30.13 9.55
N ILE A 210 -26.90 29.37 8.84
CA ILE A 210 -26.49 28.01 9.23
C ILE A 210 -24.97 28.02 9.38
N ARG A 211 -24.46 27.77 10.59
CA ARG A 211 -23.03 27.59 10.85
C ARG A 211 -22.72 26.10 10.91
N VAL A 212 -21.78 25.65 10.09
CA VAL A 212 -21.33 24.26 10.02
C VAL A 212 -19.86 24.21 10.35
N ARG A 213 -19.49 23.52 11.45
CA ARG A 213 -18.09 23.24 11.81
C ARG A 213 -17.78 21.81 11.43
N VAL A 214 -16.76 21.60 10.60
CA VAL A 214 -16.44 20.28 10.03
C VAL A 214 -14.93 20.04 10.04
N ALA A 215 -14.50 18.80 10.25
CA ALA A 215 -13.09 18.44 10.11
C ALA A 215 -12.61 18.54 8.66
N ARG A 216 -11.39 19.02 8.45
CA ARG A 216 -10.75 19.13 7.13
C ARG A 216 -10.82 17.82 6.35
N GLY A 217 -11.20 17.91 5.09
CA GLY A 217 -11.31 16.77 4.18
C GLY A 217 -12.61 15.96 4.32
N SER A 218 -13.53 16.36 5.21
CA SER A 218 -14.84 15.71 5.32
C SER A 218 -15.77 16.09 4.17
N ASP A 219 -16.74 15.23 3.93
CA ASP A 219 -17.80 15.46 2.97
C ASP A 219 -19.05 16.04 3.64
N VAL A 220 -19.57 17.16 3.13
CA VAL A 220 -20.76 17.83 3.66
C VAL A 220 -21.95 17.59 2.73
N PRO A 221 -22.95 16.80 3.12
CA PRO A 221 -24.18 16.62 2.35
C PRO A 221 -25.04 17.89 2.42
N ILE A 222 -25.53 18.34 1.26
CA ILE A 222 -26.41 19.50 1.14
C ILE A 222 -27.75 19.03 0.57
N LEU A 223 -28.83 19.36 1.26
CA LEU A 223 -30.20 19.17 0.80
C LEU A 223 -30.84 20.54 0.59
N VAL A 224 -31.30 20.84 -0.61
CA VAL A 224 -32.09 22.05 -0.86
C VAL A 224 -33.52 21.64 -1.15
N ARG A 225 -34.48 22.19 -0.39
CA ARG A 225 -35.91 21.94 -0.53
C ARG A 225 -36.56 23.12 -1.23
N ALA A 226 -37.19 22.89 -2.36
CA ALA A 226 -37.99 23.87 -3.07
C ALA A 226 -39.47 23.74 -2.70
N THR A 227 -40.12 24.84 -2.34
CA THR A 227 -41.56 24.92 -2.06
C THR A 227 -42.22 25.90 -3.03
N GLY A 228 -43.41 25.55 -3.54
CA GLY A 228 -44.15 26.36 -4.52
C GLY A 228 -43.91 25.91 -5.97
N ASP A 229 -43.56 26.82 -6.86
CA ASP A 229 -43.18 26.47 -8.24
C ASP A 229 -41.77 25.85 -8.23
N ILE A 230 -41.67 24.55 -8.51
CA ILE A 230 -40.40 23.80 -8.43
C ILE A 230 -39.57 24.11 -9.69
N PRO A 231 -38.37 24.71 -9.56
CA PRO A 231 -37.52 24.98 -10.71
C PRO A 231 -36.90 23.69 -11.26
N SER A 232 -36.53 23.68 -12.53
CA SER A 232 -35.82 22.52 -13.12
C SER A 232 -34.38 22.40 -12.59
N GLN A 233 -33.78 23.52 -12.20
CA GLN A 233 -32.40 23.62 -11.73
C GLN A 233 -32.31 24.60 -10.56
N VAL A 234 -31.52 24.25 -9.55
CA VAL A 234 -31.12 25.12 -8.44
C VAL A 234 -29.61 25.31 -8.50
N PHE A 235 -29.13 26.52 -8.21
CA PHE A 235 -27.72 26.84 -8.19
C PHE A 235 -27.26 27.11 -6.75
N LEU A 236 -26.22 26.42 -6.31
CA LEU A 236 -25.46 26.83 -5.12
C LEU A 236 -24.45 27.88 -5.54
N VAL A 237 -24.57 29.08 -4.96
CA VAL A 237 -23.71 30.23 -5.25
C VAL A 237 -22.76 30.42 -4.07
N PHE A 238 -21.46 30.35 -4.37
CA PHE A 238 -20.40 30.58 -3.40
C PHE A 238 -19.96 32.06 -3.46
N ASP A 239 -19.43 32.57 -2.35
CA ASP A 239 -18.83 33.91 -2.23
C ASP A 239 -17.80 34.26 -3.31
N HIS A 240 -17.01 33.28 -3.77
CA HIS A 240 -16.02 33.43 -4.85
C HIS A 240 -16.64 33.49 -6.26
N GLY A 241 -17.96 33.54 -6.37
CA GLY A 241 -18.70 33.61 -7.64
C GLY A 241 -18.82 32.27 -8.37
N HIS A 242 -18.25 31.20 -7.82
CA HIS A 242 -18.45 29.83 -8.31
C HIS A 242 -19.93 29.44 -8.16
N ARG A 243 -20.44 28.66 -9.12
CA ARG A 243 -21.83 28.17 -9.10
C ARG A 243 -21.85 26.67 -9.37
N SER A 244 -22.51 25.92 -8.49
CA SER A 244 -22.75 24.49 -8.69
C SER A 244 -24.21 24.27 -9.07
N VAL A 245 -24.47 23.50 -10.12
CA VAL A 245 -25.82 23.20 -10.61
C VAL A 245 -26.35 21.95 -9.91
N LEU A 246 -27.54 22.07 -9.35
CA LEU A 246 -28.32 20.98 -8.80
C LEU A 246 -29.48 20.68 -9.75
N GLU A 247 -29.43 19.52 -10.39
CA GLU A 247 -30.50 19.08 -11.27
C GLU A 247 -31.66 18.49 -10.47
N SER A 248 -32.89 18.84 -10.83
CA SER A 248 -34.07 18.23 -10.23
C SER A 248 -34.25 16.81 -10.77
N GLY A 249 -34.27 15.81 -9.89
CA GLY A 249 -34.76 14.46 -10.21
C GLY A 249 -36.28 14.38 -10.38
N GLY A 250 -36.97 15.51 -10.63
CA GLY A 250 -38.42 15.62 -10.66
C GLY A 250 -39.08 15.72 -9.27
N SER A 251 -38.32 16.12 -8.25
CA SER A 251 -38.79 16.21 -6.85
C SER A 251 -38.51 17.59 -6.25
N GLU A 252 -39.19 17.90 -5.14
CA GLU A 252 -38.98 19.10 -4.32
C GLU A 252 -37.59 19.14 -3.65
N LEU A 253 -36.83 18.04 -3.68
CA LEU A 253 -35.53 17.91 -3.02
C LEU A 253 -34.39 17.82 -4.02
N PHE A 254 -33.45 18.74 -3.90
CA PHE A 254 -32.19 18.77 -4.62
C PHE A 254 -31.08 18.32 -3.69
N ARG A 255 -30.25 17.38 -4.15
CA ARG A 255 -29.18 16.79 -3.33
C ARG A 255 -27.83 17.12 -3.92
N SER A 256 -26.91 17.54 -3.05
CA SER A 256 -25.51 17.73 -3.38
C SER A 256 -24.62 17.22 -2.25
N GLN A 257 -23.32 17.17 -2.52
CA GLN A 257 -22.31 16.86 -1.52
C GLN A 257 -21.08 17.67 -1.85
N LEU A 258 -20.67 18.53 -0.93
CA LEU A 258 -19.34 19.14 -0.99
C LEU A 258 -18.35 18.07 -0.58
N ARG A 259 -17.49 17.67 -1.51
CA ARG A 259 -16.51 16.62 -1.27
C ARG A 259 -15.22 17.23 -0.74
N SER A 260 -14.65 16.62 0.28
CA SER A 260 -13.34 16.93 0.83
C SER A 260 -13.11 18.42 1.09
N VAL A 261 -13.90 19.00 1.98
CA VAL A 261 -13.85 20.44 2.24
C VAL A 261 -12.52 20.84 2.89
N GLN A 262 -11.77 21.73 2.24
CA GLN A 262 -10.41 22.10 2.64
C GLN A 262 -10.28 23.48 3.31
N GLN A 263 -11.22 24.38 3.05
CA GLN A 263 -11.16 25.78 3.47
C GLN A 263 -12.55 26.26 3.87
N ASP A 264 -12.58 27.27 4.72
CA ASP A 264 -13.80 27.97 5.09
C ASP A 264 -14.49 28.54 3.85
N MET A 265 -15.83 28.46 3.81
CA MET A 265 -16.60 28.98 2.68
C MET A 265 -18.00 29.40 3.09
N VAL A 266 -18.56 30.34 2.33
CA VAL A 266 -19.93 30.80 2.48
C VAL A 266 -20.71 30.53 1.20
N PHE A 267 -21.89 29.93 1.31
CA PHE A 267 -22.76 29.66 0.16
C PHE A 267 -24.25 29.80 0.47
N HIS A 268 -25.05 30.03 -0.58
CA HIS A 268 -26.51 30.07 -0.55
C HIS A 268 -27.10 29.42 -1.82
N ALA A 269 -28.39 29.13 -1.81
CA ALA A 269 -29.10 28.54 -2.96
C ALA A 269 -29.89 29.63 -3.73
N THR A 270 -30.01 29.48 -5.05
CA THR A 270 -30.84 30.32 -5.93
C THR A 270 -31.48 29.47 -7.02
N GLY A 271 -32.68 29.80 -7.48
CA GLY A 271 -33.36 28.99 -8.51
C GLY A 271 -34.78 29.46 -8.79
N GLY A 272 -35.24 29.31 -10.04
CA GLY A 272 -36.54 29.84 -10.44
C GLY A 272 -36.58 31.37 -10.35
N ASP A 273 -37.52 31.90 -9.57
CA ASP A 273 -37.62 33.33 -9.21
C ASP A 273 -37.07 33.64 -7.80
N ASP A 274 -36.51 32.65 -7.12
CA ASP A 274 -35.86 32.82 -5.82
C ASP A 274 -34.42 33.31 -5.95
N SER A 275 -34.20 34.52 -5.45
CA SER A 275 -32.91 35.23 -5.48
C SER A 275 -32.64 35.99 -4.18
N ASP A 276 -33.35 35.63 -3.10
CA ASP A 276 -33.29 36.34 -1.80
C ASP A 276 -31.99 36.08 -1.02
N ARG A 277 -31.22 35.06 -1.45
CA ARG A 277 -29.94 34.60 -0.89
C ARG A 277 -30.06 33.98 0.51
N ARG A 278 -31.22 33.44 0.86
CA ARG A 278 -31.47 32.85 2.19
C ARG A 278 -31.81 31.36 2.07
N PRO A 279 -31.46 30.53 3.08
CA PRO A 279 -30.52 30.81 4.16
C PRO A 279 -29.05 30.87 3.70
N GLU A 280 -28.21 31.60 4.43
CA GLU A 280 -26.75 31.69 4.21
C GLU A 280 -26.03 30.64 5.06
N VAL A 281 -25.23 29.78 4.43
CA VAL A 281 -24.45 28.74 5.10
C VAL A 281 -23.00 29.19 5.24
N THR A 282 -22.49 29.26 6.47
CA THR A 282 -21.07 29.48 6.78
C THR A 282 -20.44 28.16 7.23
N LEU A 283 -19.48 27.66 6.45
CA LEU A 283 -18.74 26.45 6.74
C LEU A 283 -17.36 26.81 7.28
N GLU A 284 -17.03 26.34 8.48
CA GLU A 284 -15.75 26.49 9.17
C GLU A 284 -15.02 25.13 9.24
N VAL A 285 -13.78 25.09 8.76
CA VAL A 285 -12.97 23.90 8.66
C VAL A 285 -11.98 23.84 9.82
N LEU A 286 -12.08 22.79 10.63
CA LEU A 286 -11.23 22.54 11.77
C LEU A 286 -10.20 21.44 11.46
N ASP A 287 -9.01 21.56 12.03
CA ASP A 287 -7.96 20.54 11.91
C ASP A 287 -8.18 19.44 12.98
N PRO A 288 -8.40 18.18 12.57
CA PRO A 288 -8.45 17.07 13.53
C PRO A 288 -7.06 16.77 14.08
N PRO A 289 -6.94 16.22 15.30
CA PRO A 289 -5.65 15.81 15.84
C PRO A 289 -5.09 14.62 15.05
N ASP A 290 -3.78 14.56 14.87
CA ASP A 290 -3.08 13.43 14.26
C ASP A 290 -1.77 13.09 15.00
N VAL A 291 -1.20 11.92 14.70
CA VAL A 291 0.07 11.46 15.25
C VAL A 291 1.21 12.04 14.42
N GLY A 292 1.91 13.03 14.97
CA GLY A 292 3.10 13.63 14.37
C GLY A 292 4.36 12.77 14.50
N GLY A 293 4.43 11.86 15.49
CA GLY A 293 5.58 10.98 15.67
C GLY A 293 5.38 9.88 16.70
N LEU A 294 6.18 8.82 16.58
CA LEU A 294 6.20 7.67 17.47
C LEU A 294 7.62 7.28 17.86
N ALA A 295 7.78 6.91 19.12
CA ALA A 295 9.01 6.37 19.65
C ALA A 295 8.72 5.20 20.60
N PHE A 296 9.56 4.17 20.54
CA PHE A 296 9.46 2.97 21.34
C PHE A 296 10.70 2.86 22.22
N HIS A 297 10.50 2.84 23.53
CA HIS A 297 11.53 2.47 24.48
C HIS A 297 11.39 0.98 24.78
N VAL A 298 12.38 0.20 24.35
CA VAL A 298 12.37 -1.27 24.47
C VAL A 298 13.36 -1.66 25.55
N VAL A 299 12.85 -2.31 26.60
CA VAL A 299 13.65 -2.93 27.66
C VAL A 299 13.53 -4.46 27.49
N PRO A 300 14.56 -5.12 26.92
CA PRO A 300 14.57 -6.57 26.74
C PRO A 300 14.52 -7.34 28.08
N PRO A 301 14.11 -8.62 28.08
CA PRO A 301 14.21 -9.49 29.23
C PRO A 301 15.64 -9.62 29.75
N ALA A 302 15.81 -9.71 31.08
CA ALA A 302 17.13 -9.74 31.72
C ALA A 302 18.03 -10.91 31.23
N TYR A 303 17.45 -12.08 30.91
CA TYR A 303 18.21 -13.24 30.45
C TYR A 303 18.90 -13.01 29.09
N SER A 304 18.36 -12.12 28.26
CA SER A 304 18.90 -11.85 26.92
C SER A 304 20.24 -11.10 26.94
N GLY A 305 20.56 -10.41 28.05
CA GLY A 305 21.76 -9.58 28.17
C GLY A 305 21.82 -8.38 27.22
N LEU A 306 20.76 -8.12 26.44
CA LEU A 306 20.69 -7.02 25.49
C LEU A 306 20.49 -5.67 26.20
N PRO A 307 21.12 -4.59 25.73
CA PRO A 307 20.91 -3.26 26.28
C PRO A 307 19.51 -2.74 25.94
N GLU A 308 19.01 -1.84 26.79
CA GLU A 308 17.83 -1.02 26.46
C GLU A 308 18.06 -0.21 25.19
N ARG A 309 17.01 -0.02 24.39
CA ARG A 309 17.13 0.71 23.13
C ARG A 309 15.91 1.56 22.83
N TRP A 310 16.15 2.65 22.11
CA TRP A 310 15.11 3.49 21.53
C TRP A 310 14.95 3.18 20.05
N SER A 311 13.70 3.14 19.58
CA SER A 311 13.35 2.97 18.16
C SER A 311 12.36 4.06 17.78
N PHE A 312 12.64 4.82 16.73
CA PHE A 312 11.75 5.86 16.21
C PHE A 312 11.16 5.37 14.88
N GLY A 313 9.84 5.46 14.72
CA GLY A 313 9.16 4.94 13.53
C GLY A 313 7.75 4.44 13.82
N THR A 314 7.14 3.82 12.81
CA THR A 314 5.76 3.29 12.89
C THR A 314 5.67 1.86 13.39
N ASP A 315 6.79 1.14 13.33
CA ASP A 315 6.93 -0.27 13.61
C ASP A 315 8.18 -0.56 14.45
N VAL A 316 8.11 -1.61 15.26
CA VAL A 316 9.24 -2.07 16.06
C VAL A 316 9.21 -3.58 16.21
N GLU A 317 10.37 -4.21 16.02
CA GLU A 317 10.58 -5.63 16.34
C GLU A 317 11.16 -5.78 17.74
N VAL A 318 10.54 -6.57 18.60
CA VAL A 318 10.93 -6.73 20.00
C VAL A 318 10.96 -8.21 20.39
N LEU A 319 11.88 -8.60 21.27
CA LEU A 319 11.92 -9.96 21.80
C LEU A 319 10.69 -10.22 22.67
N ALA A 320 10.14 -11.42 22.63
CA ALA A 320 9.06 -11.83 23.51
C ALA A 320 9.42 -11.56 24.98
N GLN A 321 8.43 -11.12 25.76
CA GLN A 321 8.51 -10.66 27.15
C GLN A 321 9.23 -9.32 27.38
N SER A 322 9.66 -8.61 26.33
CA SER A 322 10.18 -7.24 26.48
C SER A 322 9.11 -6.30 27.04
N GLN A 323 9.54 -5.35 27.88
CA GLN A 323 8.70 -4.22 28.27
C GLN A 323 8.89 -3.10 27.27
N VAL A 324 7.81 -2.66 26.64
CA VAL A 324 7.83 -1.60 25.62
C VAL A 324 7.01 -0.41 26.12
N GLN A 325 7.65 0.74 26.22
CA GLN A 325 6.95 1.99 26.47
C GLN A 325 6.83 2.75 25.15
N VAL A 326 5.60 2.97 24.71
CA VAL A 326 5.29 3.68 23.46
C VAL A 326 5.07 5.14 23.79
N HIS A 327 5.77 6.02 23.09
CA HIS A 327 5.64 7.46 23.17
C HIS A 327 5.03 7.96 21.86
N VAL A 328 4.01 8.80 21.98
CA VAL A 328 3.24 9.39 20.88
C VAL A 328 3.41 10.90 20.95
N LEU A 329 3.74 11.53 19.84
CA LEU A 329 3.77 12.98 19.69
C LEU A 329 2.57 13.42 18.86
N PRO A 330 1.53 14.03 19.45
CA PRO A 330 0.44 14.64 18.70
C PRO A 330 0.91 15.87 17.89
N ASP A 331 0.24 16.16 16.79
CA ASP A 331 0.49 17.36 15.98
C ASP A 331 -0.09 18.66 16.58
N MET A 332 -0.90 18.53 17.64
CA MET A 332 -1.60 19.59 18.36
C MET A 332 -1.42 19.47 19.88
N ASP A 333 -1.42 20.60 20.59
CA ASP A 333 -1.32 20.65 22.06
C ASP A 333 -2.65 20.33 22.76
N GLY A 334 -2.57 19.80 23.99
CA GLY A 334 -3.74 19.53 24.83
C GLY A 334 -4.60 18.35 24.36
N VAL A 335 -4.06 17.50 23.49
CA VAL A 335 -4.72 16.29 23.00
C VAL A 335 -4.72 15.22 24.10
N THR A 336 -5.86 14.56 24.25
CA THR A 336 -6.02 13.37 25.11
C THR A 336 -6.41 12.18 24.23
N GLY A 337 -6.24 10.94 24.69
CA GLY A 337 -6.57 9.81 23.83
C GLY A 337 -6.42 8.45 24.49
N LYS A 338 -6.73 7.42 23.71
CA LYS A 338 -6.60 6.01 24.09
C LYS A 338 -5.88 5.23 23.00
N ALA A 339 -5.14 4.19 23.39
CA ALA A 339 -4.61 3.18 22.50
C ALA A 339 -5.51 1.94 22.54
N MET A 340 -5.99 1.51 21.38
CA MET A 340 -6.76 0.29 21.18
C MET A 340 -5.84 -0.79 20.62
N VAL A 341 -5.59 -1.87 21.36
CA VAL A 341 -4.72 -2.98 20.94
C VAL A 341 -5.54 -4.05 20.21
N LEU A 342 -5.02 -4.56 19.11
CA LEU A 342 -5.66 -5.53 18.21
C LEU A 342 -4.76 -6.77 18.08
N PRO A 343 -5.30 -8.01 18.18
CA PRO A 343 -6.73 -8.35 18.21
C PRO A 343 -7.37 -8.42 19.61
N SER A 344 -6.64 -8.18 20.70
CA SER A 344 -7.17 -8.36 22.07
C SER A 344 -8.35 -7.43 22.40
N GLY A 345 -8.40 -6.25 21.79
CA GLY A 345 -9.42 -5.23 22.05
C GLY A 345 -9.18 -4.45 23.33
N ASP A 346 -7.96 -4.50 23.89
CA ASP A 346 -7.64 -3.79 25.12
C ASP A 346 -7.57 -2.27 24.88
N GLU A 347 -8.30 -1.51 25.71
CA GLU A 347 -8.24 -0.05 25.73
C GLU A 347 -7.27 0.42 26.81
N LEU A 348 -6.20 1.12 26.40
CA LEU A 348 -5.22 1.72 27.29
C LEU A 348 -5.31 3.25 27.23
N GLU A 349 -5.45 3.90 28.37
CA GLU A 349 -5.45 5.37 28.43
C GLU A 349 -4.03 5.92 28.20
N LEU A 350 -3.93 6.95 27.36
CA LEU A 350 -2.67 7.63 27.11
C LEU A 350 -2.36 8.62 28.24
N GLN A 351 -1.18 8.50 28.84
CA GLN A 351 -0.73 9.39 29.92
C GLN A 351 0.21 10.47 29.39
N PRO A 352 0.15 11.72 29.87
CA PRO A 352 1.11 12.75 29.49
C PRO A 352 2.55 12.37 29.85
N ALA A 353 3.47 12.47 28.89
CA ALA A 353 4.89 12.22 29.08
C ALA A 353 5.74 13.03 28.10
N ALA A 354 6.99 13.34 28.48
CA ALA A 354 7.92 13.99 27.55
C ALA A 354 8.20 13.05 26.36
N PHE A 355 8.15 13.58 25.14
CA PHE A 355 8.56 12.83 23.95
C PHE A 355 10.09 12.79 23.87
N PRO A 356 10.71 11.61 23.66
CA PRO A 356 12.17 11.47 23.59
C PRO A 356 12.76 12.20 22.38
N ILE A 357 13.98 12.71 22.54
CA ILE A 357 14.75 13.35 21.45
C ILE A 357 15.65 12.30 20.82
N GLU A 358 15.60 12.17 19.50
CA GLU A 358 16.51 11.29 18.76
C GLU A 358 17.95 11.79 18.89
N ALA A 359 18.89 10.90 19.22
CA ALA A 359 20.28 11.25 19.44
C ALA A 359 20.91 11.86 18.17
N GLY A 360 21.27 13.15 18.24
CA GLY A 360 21.79 13.92 17.09
C GLY A 360 20.80 14.92 16.49
N SER A 361 19.56 14.96 16.96
CA SER A 361 18.60 16.01 16.62
C SER A 361 18.68 17.18 17.62
N ASP A 362 18.94 18.39 17.10
CA ASP A 362 18.91 19.65 17.89
C ASP A 362 17.47 20.16 18.14
N GLN A 363 16.45 19.45 17.63
CA GLN A 363 15.05 19.82 17.79
C GLN A 363 14.50 19.18 19.07
N LYS A 364 14.45 19.97 20.14
CA LYS A 364 13.62 19.62 21.29
C LYS A 364 12.16 19.67 20.83
N PRO A 365 11.35 18.61 21.02
CA PRO A 365 9.92 18.71 20.78
C PRO A 365 9.38 19.80 21.71
N GLU A 366 8.83 20.86 21.13
CA GLU A 366 8.24 21.98 21.87
C GLU A 366 6.95 21.57 22.61
N ARG A 367 6.44 20.37 22.32
CA ARG A 367 5.11 19.89 22.72
C ARG A 367 5.19 18.69 23.66
N GLU A 368 4.20 18.57 24.53
CA GLU A 368 4.04 17.42 25.41
C GLU A 368 3.60 16.18 24.61
N GLY A 369 4.22 15.04 24.89
CA GLY A 369 3.85 13.76 24.31
C GLY A 369 2.87 12.99 25.19
N LEU A 370 2.48 11.83 24.69
CA LEU A 370 1.62 10.87 25.36
C LEU A 370 2.32 9.51 25.43
N THR A 371 2.03 8.68 26.42
CA THR A 371 2.64 7.35 26.56
C THR A 371 1.70 6.29 27.11
N PHE A 372 1.98 5.04 26.74
CA PHE A 372 1.44 3.85 27.40
C PHE A 372 2.50 2.74 27.43
N ALA A 373 2.36 1.80 28.35
CA ALA A 373 3.25 0.66 28.49
C ALA A 373 2.57 -0.63 27.99
N TRP A 374 3.34 -1.48 27.32
CA TRP A 374 2.90 -2.77 26.82
C TRP A 374 3.95 -3.85 27.11
N ARG A 375 3.50 -5.07 27.37
CA ARG A 375 4.38 -6.24 27.47
C ARG A 375 4.26 -7.05 26.18
N ALA A 376 5.38 -7.21 25.47
CA ALA A 376 5.40 -7.89 24.18
C ALA A 376 5.25 -9.41 24.36
N GLU A 377 4.02 -9.92 24.41
CA GLU A 377 3.75 -11.37 24.43
C GLU A 377 3.50 -11.91 23.03
N ASP A 378 2.59 -11.27 22.30
CA ASP A 378 2.26 -11.58 20.91
C ASP A 378 2.60 -10.40 19.99
N SER A 379 2.68 -10.66 18.68
CA SER A 379 2.71 -9.58 17.69
C SER A 379 1.35 -8.88 17.66
N VAL A 380 1.34 -7.59 17.98
CA VAL A 380 0.11 -6.79 18.10
C VAL A 380 0.11 -5.60 17.18
N ARG A 381 -1.09 -5.12 16.87
CA ARG A 381 -1.28 -3.83 16.21
C ARG A 381 -2.03 -2.91 17.16
N PHE A 382 -1.72 -1.63 17.16
CA PHE A 382 -2.45 -0.68 17.99
C PHE A 382 -2.91 0.53 17.17
N ARG A 383 -4.09 1.02 17.52
CA ARG A 383 -4.74 2.19 16.94
C ARG A 383 -4.79 3.28 18.00
N LEU A 384 -4.37 4.49 17.65
CA LEU A 384 -4.36 5.63 18.57
C LEU A 384 -5.58 6.51 18.30
N GLU A 385 -6.51 6.55 19.24
CA GLU A 385 -7.71 7.41 19.18
C GLU A 385 -7.42 8.70 19.93
N LEU A 386 -7.29 9.79 19.19
CA LEU A 386 -6.91 11.10 19.71
C LEU A 386 -8.12 12.04 19.71
N LEU A 387 -8.26 12.82 20.78
CA LEU A 387 -9.31 13.80 21.00
C LEU A 387 -8.71 15.19 21.22
N SER A 388 -9.07 16.13 20.35
CA SER A 388 -8.68 17.53 20.46
C SER A 388 -9.47 18.28 21.55
N PRO A 389 -8.97 19.41 22.06
CA PRO A 389 -9.73 20.31 22.94
C PRO A 389 -11.07 20.78 22.35
N SER A 390 -11.18 20.85 21.01
CA SER A 390 -12.42 21.18 20.28
C SER A 390 -13.45 20.03 20.22
N GLY A 391 -13.11 18.84 20.75
CA GLY A 391 -13.98 17.67 20.74
C GLY A 391 -13.97 16.87 19.44
N LEU A 392 -13.04 17.16 18.52
CA LEU A 392 -12.85 16.38 17.29
C LEU A 392 -11.95 15.18 17.55
N LEU A 393 -12.41 14.01 17.08
CA LEU A 393 -11.63 12.78 17.02
C LEU A 393 -10.77 12.75 15.76
N ASN A 394 -9.66 12.02 15.82
CA ASN A 394 -8.88 11.73 14.62
C ASN A 394 -9.70 10.82 13.67
N PRO A 395 -9.97 11.23 12.42
CA PRO A 395 -10.95 10.58 11.57
C PRO A 395 -10.53 9.16 11.17
N ASP A 396 -9.25 8.95 10.88
CA ASP A 396 -8.69 7.67 10.43
C ASP A 396 -7.43 7.37 11.26
N PRO A 397 -7.59 6.87 12.50
CA PRO A 397 -6.47 6.63 13.40
C PRO A 397 -5.51 5.60 12.79
N GLY A 398 -4.25 6.00 12.63
CA GLY A 398 -3.19 5.16 12.08
C GLY A 398 -3.06 3.82 12.81
N LEU A 399 -2.71 2.78 12.06
CA LEU A 399 -2.48 1.43 12.57
C LEU A 399 -0.98 1.18 12.66
N TYR A 400 -0.49 1.00 13.89
CA TYR A 400 0.92 0.79 14.17
C TYR A 400 1.17 -0.66 14.59
N ALA A 401 2.37 -1.17 14.35
CA ALA A 401 2.69 -2.57 14.56
C ALA A 401 3.84 -2.75 15.55
N MET A 402 3.67 -3.68 16.48
CA MET A 402 4.74 -4.19 17.32
C MET A 402 4.88 -5.67 17.02
N GLN A 403 5.98 -6.04 16.37
CA GLN A 403 6.25 -7.42 15.99
C GLN A 403 7.08 -8.07 17.09
N THR A 404 6.52 -9.10 17.68
CA THR A 404 7.18 -9.88 18.73
C THR A 404 7.91 -11.05 18.08
N VAL A 405 9.22 -11.12 18.30
CA VAL A 405 10.08 -12.23 17.87
C VAL A 405 10.23 -13.19 19.04
N GLU A 406 9.91 -14.47 18.81
CA GLU A 406 10.09 -15.51 19.82
C GLU A 406 11.56 -15.92 19.93
N ASP A 407 11.97 -16.25 21.15
CA ASP A 407 13.27 -16.85 21.43
C ASP A 407 13.33 -18.27 20.87
N ALA A 408 14.40 -18.59 20.15
CA ALA A 408 14.57 -19.84 19.43
C ALA A 408 15.27 -20.89 20.31
N ARG A 409 14.85 -22.15 20.17
CA ARG A 409 15.47 -23.25 20.93
C ARG A 409 16.92 -23.45 20.51
N PRO A 410 17.80 -23.86 21.45
CA PRO A 410 19.21 -24.05 21.15
C PRO A 410 19.39 -25.14 20.09
N VAL A 411 20.30 -24.95 19.15
CA VAL A 411 20.60 -25.94 18.10
C VAL A 411 21.62 -26.94 18.62
N LEU A 412 21.22 -28.20 18.76
CA LEU A 412 22.09 -29.28 19.25
C LEU A 412 22.57 -30.20 18.12
N SER A 413 23.89 -30.31 17.96
CA SER A 413 24.56 -31.18 16.98
C SER A 413 25.45 -32.21 17.67
N VAL A 414 25.12 -33.50 17.54
CA VAL A 414 25.92 -34.58 18.14
C VAL A 414 27.13 -34.92 17.26
N LEU A 415 28.33 -34.50 17.58
CA LEU A 415 29.52 -34.78 16.76
C LEU A 415 29.96 -36.25 16.86
N ALA A 416 29.95 -36.82 18.07
CA ALA A 416 30.20 -38.23 18.32
C ALA A 416 29.26 -38.74 19.44
N PRO A 417 28.68 -39.94 19.32
CA PRO A 417 28.83 -40.91 18.22
C PRO A 417 28.21 -40.46 16.89
N GLY A 418 28.87 -40.75 15.77
CA GLY A 418 28.40 -40.35 14.44
C GLY A 418 27.28 -41.19 13.85
N ARG A 419 26.90 -42.30 14.51
CA ARG A 419 25.86 -43.25 14.06
C ARG A 419 24.80 -43.44 15.14
N VAL A 420 23.58 -43.74 14.70
CA VAL A 420 22.42 -43.98 15.58
C VAL A 420 22.53 -45.34 16.27
N ASP A 421 23.06 -46.36 15.60
CA ASP A 421 23.38 -47.65 16.21
C ASP A 421 24.91 -47.79 16.31
N MET A 422 25.39 -47.94 17.54
CA MET A 422 26.79 -48.08 17.90
C MET A 422 27.04 -49.46 18.50
N GLU A 423 28.19 -50.04 18.17
CA GLU A 423 28.63 -51.34 18.66
C GLU A 423 29.92 -51.13 19.43
N VAL A 424 29.93 -51.55 20.70
CA VAL A 424 31.05 -51.37 21.62
C VAL A 424 31.39 -52.69 22.31
N VAL A 425 32.54 -52.76 22.97
CA VAL A 425 33.00 -53.94 23.75
C VAL A 425 33.13 -53.53 25.21
N SER A 426 32.84 -54.44 26.15
CA SER A 426 33.09 -54.21 27.58
C SER A 426 34.57 -53.88 27.83
N GLY A 427 34.84 -52.93 28.74
CA GLY A 427 36.17 -52.38 28.98
C GLY A 427 36.66 -51.34 27.97
N GLY A 428 35.93 -51.10 26.87
CA GLY A 428 36.21 -50.05 25.89
C GLY A 428 35.74 -48.66 26.32
N PHE A 429 35.80 -47.71 25.38
CA PHE A 429 35.32 -46.33 25.54
C PHE A 429 34.27 -45.98 24.47
N LEU A 430 33.42 -45.01 24.80
CA LEU A 430 32.44 -44.39 23.92
C LEU A 430 32.67 -42.86 23.93
N PRO A 431 33.14 -42.26 22.82
CA PRO A 431 33.33 -40.82 22.75
C PRO A 431 31.97 -40.11 22.65
N LEU A 432 31.70 -39.22 23.60
CA LEU A 432 30.54 -38.34 23.60
C LEU A 432 31.00 -36.92 23.27
N ARG A 433 30.53 -36.38 22.16
CA ARG A 433 30.85 -35.02 21.72
C ARG A 433 29.60 -34.37 21.14
N VAL A 434 29.24 -33.21 21.65
CA VAL A 434 28.09 -32.43 21.16
C VAL A 434 28.49 -30.97 21.06
N ARG A 435 27.99 -30.31 20.03
CA ARG A 435 28.05 -28.86 19.87
C ARG A 435 26.65 -28.31 20.05
N ALA A 436 26.50 -27.27 20.87
CA ALA A 436 25.26 -26.51 20.91
C ALA A 436 25.51 -25.02 20.61
N GLN A 437 24.49 -24.38 20.07
CA GLN A 437 24.49 -22.96 19.75
C GLN A 437 23.12 -22.38 20.09
N ASP A 438 23.09 -21.16 20.63
CA ASP A 438 21.87 -20.45 21.00
C ASP A 438 22.01 -18.97 20.67
N ASP A 439 20.89 -18.22 20.70
CA ASP A 439 20.86 -16.78 20.46
C ASP A 439 21.36 -15.96 21.67
N PHE A 440 21.06 -16.37 22.90
CA PHE A 440 21.29 -15.56 24.11
C PHE A 440 22.14 -16.25 25.18
N GLY A 441 22.03 -17.56 25.34
CA GLY A 441 22.77 -18.27 26.40
C GLY A 441 22.55 -19.78 26.39
N LEU A 442 23.57 -20.51 26.83
CA LEU A 442 23.55 -21.97 26.91
C LEU A 442 23.93 -22.44 28.29
N GLU A 443 23.15 -23.37 28.83
CA GLU A 443 23.56 -24.21 29.95
C GLU A 443 24.44 -25.39 29.47
N PRO A 444 25.26 -25.99 30.35
CA PRO A 444 26.07 -27.16 30.01
C PRO A 444 25.23 -28.31 29.44
N ALA A 445 25.65 -28.85 28.29
CA ALA A 445 24.98 -30.00 27.70
C ALA A 445 25.04 -31.24 28.60
N ARG A 446 23.96 -32.01 28.58
CA ARG A 446 23.75 -33.21 29.40
C ARG A 446 23.43 -34.42 28.52
N TYR A 447 23.54 -35.60 29.09
CA TYR A 447 23.12 -36.84 28.45
C TYR A 447 22.38 -37.75 29.42
N ALA A 448 21.37 -38.46 28.92
CA ALA A 448 20.61 -39.45 29.64
C ALA A 448 20.98 -40.86 29.14
N LEU A 449 21.15 -41.79 30.08
CA LEU A 449 21.42 -43.20 29.84
C LEU A 449 20.21 -44.05 30.22
N ILE A 450 19.64 -44.74 29.23
CA ILE A 450 18.49 -45.62 29.41
C ILE A 450 18.94 -47.06 29.16
N GLU A 451 18.77 -47.93 30.13
CA GLU A 451 19.04 -49.36 29.98
C GLU A 451 17.81 -50.07 29.38
N GLY A 452 17.99 -50.80 28.26
CA GLY A 452 16.92 -51.56 27.61
C GLY A 452 15.79 -50.70 27.05
N THR A 453 14.54 -51.00 27.44
CA THR A 453 13.32 -50.31 27.00
C THR A 453 12.74 -49.40 28.08
N GLY A 454 13.56 -48.91 29.01
CA GLY A 454 13.13 -47.97 30.05
C GLY A 454 12.55 -46.67 29.47
N ASP A 455 11.72 -45.99 30.24
CA ASP A 455 11.18 -44.68 29.86
C ASP A 455 12.31 -43.63 29.90
N PRO A 456 12.54 -42.85 28.82
CA PRO A 456 13.50 -41.75 28.81
C PRO A 456 13.31 -40.73 29.94
N ALA A 457 12.09 -40.57 30.46
CA ALA A 457 11.79 -39.59 31.51
C ALA A 457 12.42 -39.92 32.86
N ASP A 458 12.68 -41.19 33.16
CA ASP A 458 13.20 -41.65 34.45
C ASP A 458 14.73 -41.90 34.45
N ALA A 459 15.40 -41.61 33.33
CA ALA A 459 16.81 -41.87 33.17
C ALA A 459 17.70 -40.84 33.91
N PRO A 460 18.78 -41.28 34.59
CA PRO A 460 19.72 -40.37 35.21
C PRO A 460 20.37 -39.49 34.13
N THR A 461 20.29 -38.17 34.34
CA THR A 461 20.91 -37.17 33.47
C THR A 461 22.28 -36.79 34.04
N LEU A 462 23.31 -36.90 33.22
CA LEU A 462 24.71 -36.63 33.56
C LEU A 462 25.23 -35.45 32.73
N GLU A 463 26.08 -34.63 33.31
CA GLU A 463 26.67 -33.47 32.62
C GLU A 463 27.90 -33.87 31.79
N LEU A 464 28.06 -33.21 30.64
CA LEU A 464 29.28 -33.27 29.83
C LEU A 464 30.29 -32.21 30.29
N GLU A 465 31.57 -32.42 30.02
CA GLU A 465 32.57 -31.37 30.21
C GLU A 465 32.33 -30.28 29.17
N TRP A 466 31.86 -29.12 29.62
CA TRP A 466 31.44 -28.02 28.76
C TRP A 466 32.54 -26.99 28.57
N THR A 467 32.84 -26.65 27.32
CA THR A 467 33.77 -25.57 26.95
C THR A 467 33.05 -24.57 26.08
N ALA A 468 32.97 -23.31 26.51
CA ALA A 468 32.43 -22.22 25.69
C ALA A 468 33.38 -21.91 24.51
N LEU A 469 32.82 -21.78 23.31
CA LEU A 469 33.57 -21.44 22.11
C LEU A 469 33.61 -19.93 21.93
N ALA A 470 34.77 -19.39 21.57
CA ALA A 470 34.87 -17.96 21.26
C ALA A 470 34.35 -17.69 19.84
N ALA A 471 33.81 -16.49 19.61
CA ALA A 471 33.24 -16.11 18.30
C ALA A 471 34.22 -16.24 17.12
N ARG A 472 35.53 -16.19 17.38
CA ARG A 472 36.60 -16.39 16.38
C ARG A 472 36.75 -17.84 15.89
N ASP A 473 36.26 -18.79 16.68
CA ASP A 473 36.36 -20.23 16.42
C ASP A 473 35.12 -20.74 15.66
N LEU A 474 34.11 -19.88 15.45
CA LEU A 474 32.93 -20.15 14.64
C LEU A 474 33.17 -19.68 13.20
N ASP A 475 32.75 -20.46 12.21
CA ASP A 475 32.85 -20.09 10.80
C ASP A 475 32.16 -18.74 10.54
N ALA A 476 32.74 -17.92 9.66
CA ALA A 476 32.24 -16.59 9.31
C ALA A 476 30.80 -16.58 8.75
N SER A 477 30.27 -17.74 8.33
CA SER A 477 28.89 -17.91 7.87
C SER A 477 27.86 -18.09 8.98
N ASP A 478 28.30 -18.33 10.21
CA ASP A 478 27.40 -18.73 11.32
C ASP A 478 27.75 -18.12 12.70
N PRO A 479 27.71 -16.78 12.88
CA PRO A 479 27.74 -16.21 14.22
C PRO A 479 26.45 -15.42 14.49
N LYS A 480 25.46 -16.11 15.05
CA LYS A 480 24.50 -15.45 15.94
C LYS A 480 24.47 -16.26 17.25
N GLY A 481 24.91 -15.58 18.31
CA GLY A 481 24.84 -16.03 19.69
C GLY A 481 25.92 -16.99 20.19
N PRO A 482 25.89 -17.31 21.50
CA PRO A 482 26.89 -18.16 22.15
C PRO A 482 26.85 -19.61 21.67
N ALA A 483 28.03 -20.23 21.60
CA ALA A 483 28.19 -21.64 21.28
C ALA A 483 29.07 -22.35 22.30
N GLY A 484 28.88 -23.65 22.45
CA GLY A 484 29.72 -24.47 23.30
C GLY A 484 29.86 -25.91 22.83
N LEU A 485 30.94 -26.54 23.30
CA LEU A 485 31.32 -27.90 23.00
C LEU A 485 31.30 -28.72 24.29
N GLY A 486 30.40 -29.70 24.35
CA GLY A 486 30.33 -30.70 25.41
C GLY A 486 31.12 -31.94 25.00
N ARG A 487 32.01 -32.41 25.86
CA ARG A 487 32.80 -33.63 25.63
C ARG A 487 32.82 -34.53 26.85
N ARG A 488 32.89 -35.85 26.61
CA ARG A 488 33.22 -36.85 27.62
C ARG A 488 33.65 -38.14 26.93
N LEU A 489 34.76 -38.72 27.40
CA LEU A 489 35.13 -40.09 27.01
C LEU A 489 34.55 -41.07 28.04
N LEU A 490 33.43 -41.69 27.71
CA LEU A 490 32.68 -42.55 28.64
C LEU A 490 33.22 -43.97 28.59
N ALA A 491 33.65 -44.55 29.72
CA ALA A 491 33.97 -45.98 29.77
C ALA A 491 32.70 -46.80 29.52
N VAL A 492 32.77 -47.85 28.71
CA VAL A 492 31.62 -48.71 28.42
C VAL A 492 31.05 -49.32 29.70
N ASP A 493 31.91 -49.60 30.68
CA ASP A 493 31.49 -50.13 31.97
C ASP A 493 30.72 -49.10 32.84
N GLU A 494 30.83 -47.80 32.53
CA GLU A 494 30.02 -46.72 33.16
C GLU A 494 28.60 -46.61 32.56
N LEU A 495 28.28 -47.36 31.49
CA LEU A 495 26.93 -47.33 30.88
C LEU A 495 25.85 -47.91 31.80
N SER A 496 26.21 -48.83 32.70
CA SER A 496 25.29 -49.38 33.69
C SER A 496 25.55 -48.76 35.07
N PRO A 497 24.60 -47.98 35.63
CA PRO A 497 24.75 -47.40 36.97
C PRO A 497 24.70 -48.44 38.11
N THR A 498 24.21 -49.65 37.84
CA THR A 498 23.78 -50.64 38.84
C THR A 498 24.55 -51.96 38.78
N GLY A 499 25.44 -52.16 37.80
CA GLY A 499 26.15 -53.42 37.66
C GLY A 499 27.26 -53.43 36.61
N SER A 500 27.89 -54.60 36.45
CA SER A 500 28.87 -54.87 35.40
C SER A 500 28.19 -54.99 34.05
N VAL A 501 28.69 -54.27 33.05
CA VAL A 501 28.20 -54.34 31.67
C VAL A 501 28.54 -55.70 31.07
N THR A 502 27.52 -56.47 30.67
CA THR A 502 27.69 -57.79 30.05
C THR A 502 27.43 -57.76 28.55
N GLU A 503 27.97 -58.75 27.84
CA GLU A 503 27.76 -58.94 26.40
C GLU A 503 26.26 -59.10 26.08
N GLY A 504 25.78 -58.42 25.03
CA GLY A 504 24.39 -58.46 24.59
C GLY A 504 23.50 -57.35 25.17
N MET A 505 23.96 -56.59 26.17
CA MET A 505 23.23 -55.44 26.69
C MET A 505 23.07 -54.34 25.64
N VAL A 506 21.94 -53.62 25.72
CA VAL A 506 21.60 -52.51 24.84
C VAL A 506 21.23 -51.30 25.70
N PHE A 507 21.92 -50.20 25.46
CA PHE A 507 21.68 -48.90 26.10
C PHE A 507 21.17 -47.91 25.06
N THR A 508 20.38 -46.94 25.50
CA THR A 508 19.95 -45.80 24.68
C THR A 508 20.49 -44.52 25.30
N LEU A 509 21.20 -43.74 24.50
CA LEU A 509 21.80 -42.47 24.86
C LEU A 509 21.01 -41.33 24.19
N GLN A 510 20.69 -40.29 24.95
CA GLN A 510 20.07 -39.08 24.41
C GLN A 510 20.75 -37.85 25.01
N PHE A 511 21.13 -36.90 24.17
CA PHE A 511 21.71 -35.64 24.61
C PHE A 511 20.64 -34.57 24.73
N SER A 512 20.83 -33.64 25.68
CA SER A 512 19.99 -32.47 25.84
C SER A 512 20.80 -31.23 26.18
N VAL A 513 20.35 -30.08 25.72
CA VAL A 513 20.90 -28.78 26.08
C VAL A 513 19.73 -27.83 26.34
N GLU A 514 19.92 -26.95 27.31
CA GLU A 514 18.93 -25.96 27.74
C GLU A 514 19.48 -24.57 27.45
N ASP A 515 18.60 -23.66 27.04
CA ASP A 515 18.92 -22.23 26.99
C ASP A 515 18.86 -21.60 28.39
N ASN A 516 19.16 -20.31 28.48
CA ASN A 516 19.04 -19.53 29.70
C ASN A 516 17.70 -18.78 29.82
N ARG A 517 16.67 -19.16 29.06
CA ARG A 517 15.39 -18.45 29.02
C ARG A 517 14.62 -18.61 30.33
N GLU A 518 14.14 -17.49 30.87
CA GLU A 518 13.26 -17.48 32.05
C GLU A 518 11.80 -17.15 31.67
N PRO A 519 10.77 -17.69 32.36
CA PRO A 519 10.83 -18.61 33.51
C PRO A 519 10.92 -20.09 33.15
N ALA A 520 10.77 -20.43 31.86
CA ALA A 520 10.81 -21.81 31.37
C ALA A 520 11.89 -21.92 30.28
N PRO A 521 13.02 -22.59 30.57
CA PRO A 521 14.08 -22.76 29.58
C PRO A 521 13.60 -23.66 28.45
N GLN A 522 14.02 -23.38 27.22
CA GLN A 522 13.77 -24.27 26.11
C GLN A 522 14.84 -25.35 26.07
N VAL A 523 14.39 -26.58 25.82
CA VAL A 523 15.26 -27.76 25.80
C VAL A 523 15.30 -28.34 24.39
N SER A 524 16.50 -28.50 23.86
CA SER A 524 16.73 -29.25 22.64
C SER A 524 17.31 -30.63 22.94
N ARG A 525 16.71 -31.66 22.34
CA ARG A 525 17.11 -33.06 22.53
C ARG A 525 17.60 -33.67 21.23
N SER A 526 18.64 -34.50 21.31
CA SER A 526 19.10 -35.27 20.16
C SER A 526 18.15 -36.44 19.86
N GLY A 527 18.33 -37.05 18.68
CA GLY A 527 17.84 -38.40 18.44
C GLY A 527 18.44 -39.41 19.44
N GLN A 528 17.73 -40.52 19.63
CA GLN A 528 18.18 -41.63 20.48
C GLN A 528 19.28 -42.43 19.80
N ILE A 529 20.41 -42.62 20.47
CA ILE A 529 21.54 -43.42 19.99
C ILE A 529 21.56 -44.73 20.74
N ARG A 530 21.42 -45.84 20.03
CA ARG A 530 21.46 -47.18 20.60
C ARG A 530 22.89 -47.69 20.64
N VAL A 531 23.35 -48.08 21.82
CA VAL A 531 24.68 -48.64 22.07
C VAL A 531 24.52 -50.11 22.42
N ARG A 532 25.03 -51.01 21.58
CA ARG A 532 25.01 -52.46 21.81
C ARG A 532 26.39 -52.96 22.22
N VAL A 533 26.44 -53.70 23.31
CA VAL A 533 27.67 -54.32 23.80
C VAL A 533 27.84 -55.68 23.15
N LEU A 534 28.97 -55.88 22.46
CA LEU A 534 29.35 -57.12 21.79
C LEU A 534 30.50 -57.81 22.55
N SER A 535 30.64 -59.11 22.31
CA SER A 535 31.86 -59.83 22.65
C SER A 535 33.02 -59.31 21.79
N GLY A 536 34.25 -59.37 22.30
CA GLY A 536 35.43 -58.98 21.53
C GLY A 536 35.59 -59.79 20.23
N ASP A 537 35.22 -61.08 20.27
CA ASP A 537 35.28 -61.96 19.11
C ASP A 537 34.25 -61.60 18.02
N ASP A 538 33.01 -61.27 18.40
CA ASP A 538 31.98 -60.85 17.43
C ASP A 538 32.27 -59.46 16.87
N TYR A 539 32.84 -58.57 17.69
CA TYR A 539 33.29 -57.26 17.24
C TYR A 539 34.39 -57.40 16.16
N LEU A 540 35.41 -58.23 16.39
CA LEU A 540 36.47 -58.48 15.41
C LEU A 540 35.95 -59.10 14.11
N ARG A 541 34.97 -60.02 14.17
CA ARG A 541 34.33 -60.58 12.97
C ARG A 541 33.58 -59.52 12.15
N LYS A 542 32.95 -58.55 12.82
CA LYS A 542 32.28 -57.43 12.14
C LYS A 542 33.28 -56.45 11.55
N LEU A 543 34.36 -56.17 12.27
CA LEU A 543 35.48 -55.36 11.78
C LEU A 543 36.07 -55.98 10.50
N GLU A 544 36.29 -57.29 10.49
CA GLU A 544 36.73 -58.07 9.31
C GLU A 544 35.77 -57.91 8.13
N THR A 545 34.47 -58.09 8.35
CA THR A 545 33.47 -57.91 7.30
C THR A 545 33.53 -56.51 6.69
N ARG A 546 33.76 -55.47 7.50
CA ARG A 546 33.89 -54.08 7.02
C ARG A 546 35.23 -53.83 6.32
N LEU A 547 36.32 -54.46 6.75
CA LEU A 547 37.61 -54.38 6.08
C LEU A 547 37.59 -55.10 4.72
N ALA A 548 36.91 -56.24 4.61
CA ALA A 548 36.69 -56.91 3.33
C ALA A 548 35.92 -56.01 2.34
N GLN A 549 34.89 -55.31 2.82
CA GLN A 549 34.16 -54.31 2.02
C GLN A 549 35.05 -53.13 1.61
N ALA A 550 35.95 -52.67 2.48
CA ALA A 550 36.94 -51.66 2.16
C ALA A 550 37.94 -52.17 1.10
N GLY A 551 38.35 -53.43 1.17
CA GLY A 551 39.16 -54.11 0.15
C GLY A 551 38.48 -54.18 -1.22
N GLU A 552 37.19 -54.53 -1.27
CA GLU A 552 36.42 -54.49 -2.52
C GLU A 552 36.33 -53.07 -3.11
N LYS A 553 36.19 -52.04 -2.26
CA LYS A 553 36.19 -50.64 -2.70
C LYS A 553 37.55 -50.25 -3.29
N ALA A 554 38.64 -50.56 -2.60
CA ALA A 554 40.01 -50.34 -3.09
C ALA A 554 40.26 -51.07 -4.42
N GLY A 555 39.77 -52.31 -4.57
CA GLY A 555 39.87 -53.09 -5.80
C GLY A 555 39.15 -52.44 -6.98
N ARG A 556 37.94 -51.90 -6.76
CA ARG A 556 37.22 -51.12 -7.77
C ARG A 556 37.95 -49.83 -8.16
N MET A 557 38.60 -49.17 -7.19
CA MET A 557 39.43 -47.99 -7.46
C MET A 557 40.65 -48.34 -8.33
N ALA A 558 41.33 -49.45 -8.04
CA ALA A 558 42.44 -49.96 -8.86
C ALA A 558 41.99 -50.21 -10.31
N GLN A 559 40.85 -50.88 -10.51
CA GLN A 559 40.31 -51.14 -11.85
C GLN A 559 39.98 -49.86 -12.62
N LEU A 560 39.37 -48.87 -11.96
CA LEU A 560 39.06 -47.57 -12.57
C LEU A 560 40.35 -46.82 -12.96
N LEU A 561 41.36 -46.82 -12.09
CA LEU A 561 42.64 -46.20 -12.36
C LEU A 561 43.36 -46.88 -13.54
N GLU A 562 43.38 -48.21 -13.60
CA GLU A 562 43.97 -48.96 -14.71
C GLU A 562 43.29 -48.64 -16.05
N GLN A 563 41.97 -48.53 -16.06
CA GLN A 563 41.20 -48.10 -17.24
C GLN A 563 41.58 -46.67 -17.66
N THR A 564 41.61 -45.75 -16.70
CA THR A 564 41.98 -44.33 -16.93
C THR A 564 43.42 -44.23 -17.48
N MET A 565 44.36 -44.98 -16.90
CA MET A 565 45.76 -45.02 -17.37
C MET A 565 45.87 -45.59 -18.78
N THR A 566 45.08 -46.61 -19.12
CA THR A 566 45.03 -47.18 -20.47
C THR A 566 44.50 -46.15 -21.48
N GLN A 567 43.43 -45.43 -21.14
CA GLN A 567 42.90 -44.33 -21.96
C GLN A 567 43.93 -43.21 -22.16
N MET A 568 44.56 -42.72 -21.08
CA MET A 568 45.60 -41.68 -21.16
C MET A 568 46.76 -42.11 -22.06
N ARG A 569 47.19 -43.38 -21.99
CA ARG A 569 48.25 -43.92 -22.86
C ARG A 569 47.83 -43.98 -24.33
N HIS A 570 46.57 -44.33 -24.61
CA HIS A 570 46.02 -44.27 -25.98
C HIS A 570 46.01 -42.83 -26.51
N MET A 571 45.62 -41.85 -25.68
CA MET A 571 45.63 -40.42 -26.03
C MET A 571 47.05 -39.90 -26.29
N GLN A 572 48.03 -40.29 -25.46
CA GLN A 572 49.46 -39.99 -25.69
C GLN A 572 49.95 -40.56 -27.03
N THR A 573 49.58 -41.80 -27.35
CA THR A 573 49.99 -42.44 -28.61
C THR A 573 49.38 -41.74 -29.82
N ALA A 574 48.13 -41.30 -29.71
CA ALA A 574 47.44 -40.55 -30.77
C ALA A 574 48.08 -39.18 -31.04
N LEU A 575 48.55 -38.49 -29.99
CA LEU A 575 49.27 -37.22 -30.09
C LEU A 575 50.70 -37.35 -30.65
N GLY A 576 51.36 -38.49 -30.45
CA GLY A 576 52.70 -38.76 -30.96
C GLY A 576 52.78 -39.10 -32.46
N GLY A 577 51.64 -39.19 -33.15
CA GLY A 577 51.57 -39.40 -34.60
C GLY A 577 51.83 -38.11 -35.38
N ASP A 578 52.53 -38.22 -36.52
CA ASP A 578 53.13 -37.15 -37.34
C ASP A 578 52.15 -36.15 -38.01
N GLY A 579 50.97 -35.91 -37.42
CA GLY A 579 49.95 -35.00 -37.96
C GLY A 579 48.84 -34.57 -36.99
N ALA A 580 48.98 -34.78 -35.68
CA ALA A 580 47.91 -34.47 -34.72
C ALA A 580 48.13 -33.11 -34.02
N ASP A 581 47.76 -32.02 -34.68
CA ASP A 581 47.56 -30.68 -34.06
C ASP A 581 46.14 -30.57 -33.44
N GLY A 582 45.61 -31.70 -32.94
CA GLY A 582 44.22 -31.86 -32.52
C GLY A 582 44.02 -31.52 -31.05
N ASP A 583 42.96 -30.75 -30.77
CA ASP A 583 42.42 -30.53 -29.43
C ASP A 583 41.96 -31.88 -28.84
N VAL A 584 42.68 -32.37 -27.83
CA VAL A 584 42.37 -33.65 -27.17
C VAL A 584 41.41 -33.39 -26.02
N ASP A 585 40.24 -34.01 -26.06
CA ASP A 585 39.25 -33.89 -24.98
C ASP A 585 39.72 -34.63 -23.73
N LEU A 586 40.18 -33.87 -22.73
CA LEU A 586 40.63 -34.39 -21.42
C LEU A 586 39.48 -34.52 -20.41
N ARG A 587 38.22 -34.25 -20.79
CA ARG A 587 37.10 -34.25 -19.83
C ARG A 587 36.78 -35.62 -19.27
N GLU A 588 36.85 -36.67 -20.10
CA GLU A 588 36.58 -38.04 -19.67
C GLU A 588 37.60 -38.55 -18.63
N PRO A 589 38.93 -38.53 -18.87
CA PRO A 589 39.89 -38.93 -17.85
C PRO A 589 39.84 -38.03 -16.62
N LEU A 590 39.51 -36.74 -16.79
CA LEU A 590 39.34 -35.85 -15.65
C LEU A 590 38.17 -36.26 -14.75
N PHE A 591 37.02 -36.59 -15.34
CA PHE A 591 35.84 -37.06 -14.61
C PHE A 591 36.13 -38.35 -13.84
N ASP A 592 36.85 -39.30 -14.45
CA ASP A 592 37.24 -40.55 -13.78
C ASP A 592 38.21 -40.30 -12.62
N VAL A 593 39.11 -39.33 -12.73
CA VAL A 593 40.03 -38.93 -11.66
C VAL A 593 39.31 -38.23 -10.51
N GLU A 594 38.36 -37.33 -10.79
CA GLU A 594 37.53 -36.70 -9.76
C GLU A 594 36.69 -37.74 -9.02
N ARG A 595 36.15 -38.72 -9.74
CA ARG A 595 35.46 -39.87 -9.16
C ARG A 595 36.38 -40.73 -8.30
N LEU A 596 37.63 -40.96 -8.75
CA LEU A 596 38.63 -41.70 -7.99
C LEU A 596 39.02 -40.98 -6.70
N SER A 597 39.17 -39.65 -6.74
CA SER A 597 39.40 -38.81 -5.54
C SER A 597 38.24 -38.92 -4.55
N GLY A 598 37.00 -38.80 -5.02
CA GLY A 598 35.80 -38.97 -4.19
C GLY A 598 35.74 -40.35 -3.54
N ASN A 599 35.91 -41.42 -4.32
CA ASN A 599 35.94 -42.79 -3.80
C ASN A 599 37.07 -43.00 -2.78
N GLY A 600 38.25 -42.40 -3.01
CA GLY A 600 39.39 -42.48 -2.11
C GLY A 600 39.15 -41.76 -0.78
N ARG A 601 38.47 -40.60 -0.79
CA ARG A 601 38.04 -39.92 0.45
C ARG A 601 37.00 -40.73 1.21
N ASP A 602 36.03 -41.32 0.51
CA ASP A 602 35.04 -42.20 1.12
C ASP A 602 35.69 -43.43 1.77
N LEU A 603 36.67 -44.03 1.09
CA LEU A 603 37.44 -45.15 1.62
C LEU A 603 38.28 -44.73 2.84
N ALA A 604 38.93 -43.57 2.79
CA ALA A 604 39.71 -43.05 3.90
C ALA A 604 38.82 -42.78 5.13
N ARG A 605 37.63 -42.20 4.92
CA ARG A 605 36.61 -41.99 5.97
C ARG A 605 36.15 -43.30 6.59
N ASP A 606 35.89 -44.32 5.78
CA ASP A 606 35.49 -45.63 6.27
C ASP A 606 36.61 -46.28 7.10
N LEU A 607 37.83 -46.32 6.58
CA LEU A 607 39.00 -46.86 7.27
C LEU A 607 39.30 -46.10 8.57
N ALA A 608 39.14 -44.77 8.56
CA ALA A 608 39.30 -43.93 9.75
C ALA A 608 38.27 -44.30 10.82
N GLY A 609 37.00 -44.48 10.43
CA GLY A 609 35.95 -44.93 11.34
C GLY A 609 36.19 -46.35 11.89
N LEU A 610 36.82 -47.24 11.11
CA LEU A 610 37.24 -48.56 11.59
C LEU A 610 38.41 -48.47 12.56
N CYS A 611 39.41 -47.63 12.26
CA CYS A 611 40.54 -47.36 13.14
C CYS A 611 40.07 -46.78 14.48
N GLU A 612 39.22 -45.75 14.43
CA GLU A 612 38.61 -45.11 15.59
C GLU A 612 37.85 -46.14 16.45
N SER A 613 36.99 -46.94 15.83
CA SER A 613 36.20 -47.93 16.53
C SER A 613 37.07 -49.01 17.19
N LEU A 614 38.13 -49.48 16.51
CA LEU A 614 39.06 -50.46 17.08
C LEU A 614 39.85 -49.87 18.25
N LEU A 615 40.34 -48.63 18.13
CA LEU A 615 41.09 -47.95 19.18
C LEU A 615 40.24 -47.75 20.44
N TYR A 616 38.99 -47.31 20.28
CA TYR A 616 38.07 -47.16 21.42
C TYR A 616 37.59 -48.51 21.99
N SER A 617 37.61 -49.60 21.22
CA SER A 617 37.29 -50.94 21.75
C SER A 617 38.28 -51.46 22.79
N ARG A 618 39.52 -50.91 22.82
CA ARG A 618 40.63 -51.33 23.69
C ARG A 618 40.98 -52.83 23.65
N LEU A 619 40.63 -53.53 22.57
CA LEU A 619 41.03 -54.92 22.37
C LEU A 619 42.55 -55.09 22.25
N ASP A 620 43.25 -54.04 21.80
CA ASP A 620 44.71 -53.97 21.78
C ASP A 620 45.22 -52.94 22.79
N GLY A 621 45.61 -53.39 23.98
CA GLY A 621 46.17 -52.53 25.02
C GLY A 621 47.47 -51.82 24.62
N ARG A 622 48.20 -52.28 23.59
CA ARG A 622 49.42 -51.62 23.12
C ARG A 622 49.12 -50.32 22.37
N ALA A 623 47.92 -50.19 21.81
CA ALA A 623 47.48 -49.03 21.03
C ALA A 623 46.91 -47.89 21.90
N GLU A 624 46.99 -47.98 23.22
CA GLU A 624 46.45 -46.96 24.13
C GLU A 624 47.06 -45.54 23.95
N PRO A 625 48.38 -45.37 23.73
CA PRO A 625 48.96 -44.05 23.44
C PRO A 625 48.40 -43.45 22.15
N LEU A 626 48.24 -44.27 21.11
CA LEU A 626 47.65 -43.87 19.83
C LEU A 626 46.18 -43.46 20.00
N MET A 627 45.39 -44.21 20.77
CA MET A 627 43.99 -43.88 21.09
C MET A 627 43.87 -42.51 21.76
N ARG A 628 44.73 -42.22 22.76
CA ARG A 628 44.70 -40.92 23.45
C ARG A 628 45.12 -39.77 22.54
N ALA A 629 46.12 -39.98 21.69
CA ALA A 629 46.54 -38.97 20.71
C ALA A 629 45.45 -38.69 19.66
N MET A 630 44.77 -39.75 19.21
CA MET A 630 43.61 -39.64 18.32
C MET A 630 42.46 -38.87 18.98
N ASP A 631 42.07 -39.27 20.20
CA ASP A 631 40.99 -38.61 20.95
C ASP A 631 41.29 -37.12 21.16
N ALA A 632 42.51 -36.78 21.57
CA ALA A 632 42.94 -35.39 21.71
C ALA A 632 42.85 -34.61 20.38
N SER A 633 43.29 -35.20 19.27
CA SER A 633 43.27 -34.56 17.96
C SER A 633 41.85 -34.37 17.41
N LEU A 634 40.99 -35.37 17.59
CA LEU A 634 39.59 -35.31 17.15
C LEU A 634 38.74 -34.41 18.06
N SER A 635 39.08 -34.29 19.34
CA SER A 635 38.28 -33.53 20.32
C SER A 635 38.10 -32.06 19.97
N ALA A 636 39.00 -31.49 19.17
CA ALA A 636 38.95 -30.09 18.74
C ALA A 636 38.05 -29.83 17.52
N GLN A 637 37.56 -30.87 16.83
CA GLN A 637 36.71 -30.68 15.65
C GLN A 637 35.31 -30.17 16.03
N LEU A 638 34.82 -29.19 15.26
CA LEU A 638 33.55 -28.50 15.51
C LEU A 638 32.41 -28.96 14.61
N ASP A 639 32.70 -29.87 13.67
CA ASP A 639 31.74 -30.41 12.71
C ASP A 639 31.82 -31.95 12.62
N ARG A 640 30.90 -32.52 11.84
CA ARG A 640 30.86 -33.96 11.51
C ARG A 640 31.59 -34.28 10.20
N SER A 641 32.24 -33.29 9.59
CA SER A 641 32.90 -33.48 8.32
C SER A 641 34.14 -34.36 8.53
N PHE A 642 34.54 -35.09 7.49
CA PHE A 642 35.77 -35.87 7.57
C PHE A 642 36.94 -34.93 7.24
N ASP A 643 37.71 -34.57 8.26
CA ASP A 643 38.95 -33.82 8.10
C ASP A 643 40.15 -34.80 8.02
N PRO A 644 40.90 -34.82 6.91
CA PRO A 644 42.07 -35.68 6.74
C PRO A 644 43.29 -35.22 7.56
N ALA A 645 43.37 -33.95 7.97
CA ALA A 645 44.59 -33.39 8.57
C ALA A 645 44.96 -34.02 9.93
N PRO A 646 44.02 -34.27 10.87
CA PRO A 646 44.32 -34.99 12.11
C PRO A 646 44.88 -36.39 11.86
N TRP A 647 44.34 -37.12 10.87
CA TRP A 647 44.78 -38.46 10.54
C TRP A 647 46.17 -38.49 9.90
N GLN A 648 46.47 -37.55 9.00
CA GLN A 648 47.82 -37.37 8.45
C GLN A 648 48.85 -37.05 9.54
N ARG A 649 48.48 -36.19 10.49
CA ARG A 649 49.35 -35.85 11.62
C ARG A 649 49.61 -37.05 12.53
N LEU A 650 48.58 -37.82 12.86
CA LEU A 650 48.72 -39.04 13.65
C LEU A 650 49.61 -40.07 12.96
N ALA A 651 49.47 -40.24 11.63
CA ALA A 651 50.33 -41.13 10.86
C ALA A 651 51.81 -40.69 10.91
N LEU A 652 52.09 -39.40 10.70
CA LEU A 652 53.44 -38.83 10.81
C LEU A 652 54.03 -38.99 12.21
N ASP A 653 53.25 -38.70 13.25
CA ASP A 653 53.68 -38.84 14.65
C ASP A 653 53.98 -40.32 14.98
N TYR A 654 53.22 -41.25 14.40
CA TYR A 654 53.47 -42.69 14.50
C TYR A 654 54.76 -43.11 13.79
N GLU A 655 54.99 -42.67 12.55
CA GLU A 655 56.22 -42.95 11.80
C GLU A 655 57.48 -42.43 12.51
N GLN A 656 57.36 -41.29 13.19
CA GLN A 656 58.42 -40.70 14.02
C GLN A 656 58.65 -41.46 15.34
N GLY A 657 57.85 -42.50 15.64
CA GLY A 657 57.98 -43.35 16.81
C GLY A 657 57.48 -42.70 18.11
N THR A 658 56.70 -41.62 18.03
CA THR A 658 56.21 -40.90 19.22
C THR A 658 55.00 -41.58 19.88
N LEU A 659 54.28 -42.44 19.15
CA LEU A 659 53.00 -43.04 19.56
C LEU A 659 53.08 -44.52 20.00
N GLY A 660 54.28 -45.04 20.28
CA GLY A 660 54.47 -46.41 20.82
C GLY A 660 54.66 -47.50 19.76
N GLN A 661 54.57 -48.77 20.17
CA GLN A 661 54.89 -49.93 19.32
C GLN A 661 53.74 -50.37 18.40
N ALA A 662 54.08 -51.09 17.33
CA ALA A 662 53.16 -51.69 16.37
C ALA A 662 52.14 -52.64 17.00
N GLY A 663 50.89 -52.48 16.56
CA GLY A 663 49.71 -53.25 16.96
C GLY A 663 48.59 -53.04 15.93
N LEU A 664 47.43 -53.69 16.14
CA LEU A 664 46.35 -53.71 15.13
C LEU A 664 45.82 -52.30 14.81
N GLY A 665 45.78 -51.41 15.81
CA GLY A 665 45.38 -50.02 15.61
C GLY A 665 46.34 -49.23 14.72
N ALA A 666 47.64 -49.49 14.83
CA ALA A 666 48.65 -48.85 14.00
C ALA A 666 48.62 -49.36 12.55
N ASP A 667 48.35 -50.65 12.36
CA ASP A 667 48.15 -51.20 11.02
C ASP A 667 46.94 -50.56 10.31
N LEU A 668 45.83 -50.35 11.04
CA LEU A 668 44.67 -49.61 10.49
C LEU A 668 45.00 -48.15 10.20
N LEU A 669 45.79 -47.48 11.04
CA LEU A 669 46.24 -46.11 10.79
C LEU A 669 47.06 -46.00 9.50
N GLN A 670 47.95 -46.96 9.22
CA GLN A 670 48.70 -47.02 7.97
C GLN A 670 47.78 -47.23 6.75
N LEU A 671 46.69 -48.01 6.88
CA LEU A 671 45.69 -48.13 5.81
C LEU A 671 44.96 -46.81 5.55
N VAL A 672 44.60 -46.07 6.62
CA VAL A 672 44.02 -44.73 6.50
C VAL A 672 44.98 -43.80 5.78
N GLU A 673 46.25 -43.79 6.18
CA GLU A 673 47.29 -42.98 5.55
C GLU A 673 47.45 -43.29 4.07
N LEU A 674 47.55 -44.56 3.68
CA LEU A 674 47.64 -44.98 2.27
C LEU A 674 46.42 -44.50 1.47
N SER A 675 45.21 -44.61 2.03
CA SER A 675 43.99 -44.10 1.37
C SER A 675 43.98 -42.58 1.25
N LEU A 676 44.55 -41.85 2.22
CA LEU A 676 44.73 -40.40 2.17
C LEU A 676 45.82 -39.99 1.17
N GLN A 677 46.91 -40.75 1.02
CA GLN A 677 47.92 -40.52 -0.01
C GLN A 677 47.30 -40.66 -1.41
N VAL A 678 46.46 -41.67 -1.64
CA VAL A 678 45.72 -41.82 -2.90
C VAL A 678 44.82 -40.61 -3.15
N SER A 679 43.93 -40.28 -2.21
CA SER A 679 42.88 -39.27 -2.41
C SER A 679 43.36 -37.81 -2.35
N GLU A 680 44.23 -37.48 -1.40
CA GLU A 680 44.65 -36.10 -1.14
C GLU A 680 45.95 -35.70 -1.85
N GLN A 681 46.83 -36.65 -2.17
CA GLN A 681 48.11 -36.37 -2.82
C GLN A 681 48.08 -36.72 -4.31
N HIS A 682 47.94 -38.00 -4.66
CA HIS A 682 48.12 -38.44 -6.04
C HIS A 682 46.94 -38.05 -6.94
N THR A 683 45.68 -38.29 -6.52
CA THR A 683 44.52 -37.95 -7.38
C THR A 683 44.31 -36.45 -7.53
N ASN A 684 44.64 -35.64 -6.51
CA ASN A 684 44.56 -34.18 -6.61
C ASN A 684 45.62 -33.66 -7.60
N ARG A 685 46.88 -34.11 -7.50
CA ARG A 685 47.94 -33.75 -8.46
C ARG A 685 47.62 -34.23 -9.88
N LEU A 686 47.04 -35.42 -10.02
CA LEU A 686 46.57 -35.96 -11.28
C LEU A 686 45.45 -35.09 -11.89
N ALA A 687 44.46 -34.70 -11.09
CA ALA A 687 43.40 -33.80 -11.53
C ALA A 687 43.95 -32.42 -11.93
N ASP A 688 44.90 -31.88 -11.15
CA ASP A 688 45.57 -30.62 -11.46
C ASP A 688 46.38 -30.70 -12.76
N ALA A 689 47.09 -31.80 -13.01
CA ALA A 689 47.81 -32.03 -14.26
C ALA A 689 46.87 -32.04 -15.48
N LEU A 690 45.68 -32.63 -15.33
CA LEU A 690 44.66 -32.68 -16.38
C LEU A 690 43.88 -31.35 -16.55
N LYS A 691 43.61 -30.62 -15.47
CA LYS A 691 42.88 -29.32 -15.48
C LYS A 691 43.76 -28.14 -15.89
N ASN A 692 44.92 -28.00 -15.23
CA ASN A 692 45.79 -26.84 -15.30
C ASN A 692 46.92 -27.01 -16.31
N GLY A 693 46.91 -28.10 -17.10
CA GLY A 693 47.75 -28.27 -18.28
C GLY A 693 47.54 -27.21 -19.37
N ALA A 694 46.67 -26.23 -19.16
CA ALA A 694 46.34 -25.12 -20.07
C ALA A 694 47.54 -24.26 -20.54
N GLY A 695 48.70 -24.37 -19.89
CA GLY A 695 49.95 -23.70 -20.31
C GLY A 695 50.98 -24.63 -20.96
N LEU A 696 50.74 -25.94 -21.00
CA LEU A 696 51.63 -26.95 -21.56
C LEU A 696 50.99 -27.59 -22.80
N PRO A 697 51.79 -28.09 -23.76
CA PRO A 697 51.27 -28.94 -24.82
C PRO A 697 50.53 -30.15 -24.23
N ALA A 698 49.41 -30.56 -24.85
CA ALA A 698 48.58 -31.67 -24.36
C ALA A 698 49.37 -32.97 -24.10
N ALA A 699 50.41 -33.23 -24.89
CA ALA A 699 51.31 -34.38 -24.72
C ALA A 699 52.14 -34.31 -23.41
N GLU A 700 52.62 -33.13 -23.04
CA GLU A 700 53.35 -32.91 -21.78
C GLU A 700 52.41 -33.02 -20.58
N ALA A 701 51.22 -32.42 -20.67
CA ALA A 701 50.20 -32.53 -19.62
C ALA A 701 49.78 -33.98 -19.36
N LEU A 702 49.56 -34.76 -20.42
CA LEU A 702 49.26 -36.20 -20.32
C LEU A 702 50.44 -37.00 -19.76
N THR A 703 51.69 -36.63 -20.04
CA THR A 703 52.87 -37.31 -19.50
C THR A 703 52.98 -37.08 -17.99
N LEU A 704 52.77 -35.84 -17.53
CA LEU A 704 52.73 -35.51 -16.11
C LEU A 704 51.59 -36.25 -15.40
N ALA A 705 50.37 -36.21 -15.97
CA ALA A 705 49.22 -36.93 -15.46
C ALA A 705 49.50 -38.44 -15.36
N TYR A 706 50.10 -39.03 -16.39
CA TYR A 706 50.43 -40.45 -16.36
C TYR A 706 51.41 -40.82 -15.23
N GLY A 707 52.40 -39.96 -14.95
CA GLY A 707 53.33 -40.14 -13.82
C GLY A 707 52.64 -40.10 -12.46
N GLU A 708 51.73 -39.14 -12.23
CA GLU A 708 50.94 -39.08 -11.00
C GLU A 708 49.97 -40.27 -10.86
N ALA A 709 49.43 -40.76 -11.97
CA ALA A 709 48.60 -41.97 -11.99
C ALA A 709 49.39 -43.23 -11.61
N GLN A 710 50.67 -43.34 -11.99
CA GLN A 710 51.54 -44.43 -11.52
C GLN A 710 51.75 -44.37 -10.00
N GLY A 711 51.96 -43.17 -9.43
CA GLY A 711 52.05 -43.00 -7.98
C GLY A 711 50.76 -43.41 -7.26
N ALA A 712 49.59 -43.03 -7.79
CA ALA A 712 48.30 -43.49 -7.29
C ALA A 712 48.16 -45.01 -7.35
N GLN A 713 48.61 -45.64 -8.44
CA GLN A 713 48.55 -47.10 -8.63
C GLN A 713 49.41 -47.81 -7.58
N GLU A 714 50.66 -47.39 -7.39
CA GLU A 714 51.54 -47.97 -6.37
C GLU A 714 50.94 -47.86 -4.96
N ALA A 715 50.33 -46.72 -4.63
CA ALA A 715 49.69 -46.52 -3.33
C ALA A 715 48.47 -47.44 -3.14
N ILE A 716 47.63 -47.61 -4.17
CA ILE A 716 46.48 -48.55 -4.15
C ILE A 716 46.96 -50.01 -4.05
N GLU A 717 48.01 -50.40 -4.75
CA GLU A 717 48.58 -51.75 -4.68
C GLU A 717 49.13 -52.05 -3.28
N ARG A 718 49.81 -51.09 -2.64
CA ARG A 718 50.24 -51.21 -1.24
C ARG A 718 49.04 -51.34 -0.30
N LEU A 719 48.00 -50.53 -0.51
CA LEU A 719 46.76 -50.60 0.27
C LEU A 719 46.09 -51.98 0.16
N LEU A 720 45.94 -52.50 -1.06
CA LEU A 720 45.38 -53.83 -1.32
C LEU A 720 46.23 -54.94 -0.72
N THR A 721 47.55 -54.85 -0.82
CA THR A 721 48.48 -55.81 -0.22
C THR A 721 48.29 -55.86 1.30
N ARG A 722 48.26 -54.70 1.96
CA ARG A 722 48.06 -54.61 3.42
C ARG A 722 46.67 -55.08 3.85
N LEU A 723 45.63 -54.77 3.09
CA LEU A 723 44.28 -55.30 3.35
C LEU A 723 44.24 -56.84 3.21
N GLY A 724 44.96 -57.40 2.23
CA GLY A 724 45.10 -58.85 2.06
C GLY A 724 45.94 -59.53 3.15
N GLU A 725 46.98 -58.86 3.68
CA GLU A 725 47.71 -59.34 4.85
C GLU A 725 46.80 -59.47 6.08
N TRP A 726 45.85 -58.54 6.24
CA TRP A 726 44.89 -58.55 7.33
C TRP A 726 43.92 -59.75 7.24
N ASP A 727 43.45 -60.06 6.03
CA ASP A 727 42.63 -61.25 5.75
C ASP A 727 43.39 -62.56 6.05
N ASN A 728 44.67 -62.61 5.69
CA ASN A 728 45.55 -63.75 5.98
C ASN A 728 45.82 -63.91 7.48
N PHE A 729 46.04 -62.82 8.22
CA PHE A 729 46.28 -62.86 9.67
C PHE A 729 45.08 -63.49 10.42
N GLN A 730 43.86 -63.19 9.98
CA GLN A 730 42.65 -63.78 10.57
C GLN A 730 42.39 -65.22 10.13
N SER A 731 42.75 -65.59 8.89
CA SER A 731 42.76 -67.00 8.46
C SER A 731 43.66 -67.83 9.38
N VAL A 732 44.83 -67.31 9.73
CA VAL A 732 45.77 -67.96 10.67
C VAL A 732 45.21 -68.00 12.10
N LEU A 733 44.59 -66.94 12.59
CA LEU A 733 43.96 -66.93 13.92
C LEU A 733 42.78 -67.91 14.02
N THR A 734 41.94 -67.98 12.99
CA THR A 734 40.82 -68.92 12.91
C THR A 734 41.31 -70.37 12.90
N LEU A 735 42.32 -70.68 12.07
CA LEU A 735 42.97 -71.99 12.06
C LEU A 735 43.58 -72.34 13.42
N THR A 736 44.25 -71.39 14.06
CA THR A 736 44.87 -71.58 15.38
C THR A 736 43.82 -71.84 16.46
N ARG A 737 42.71 -71.10 16.44
CA ARG A 737 41.57 -71.29 17.34
C ARG A 737 40.92 -72.67 17.14
N ASP A 738 40.75 -73.10 15.90
CA ASP A 738 40.22 -74.43 15.59
C ASP A 738 41.16 -75.54 16.07
N ILE A 739 42.48 -75.35 15.93
CA ILE A 739 43.48 -76.26 16.49
C ILE A 739 43.36 -76.32 18.01
N ILE A 740 43.24 -75.18 18.70
CA ILE A 740 43.07 -75.13 20.16
C ILE A 740 41.76 -75.81 20.61
N LYS A 741 40.63 -75.55 19.93
CA LYS A 741 39.35 -76.22 20.20
C LYS A 741 39.45 -77.73 20.01
N ARG A 742 40.12 -78.19 18.93
CA ARG A 742 40.38 -79.61 18.69
C ARG A 742 41.26 -80.21 19.78
N GLN A 743 42.33 -79.53 20.20
CA GLN A 743 43.19 -79.97 21.31
C GLN A 743 42.41 -80.09 22.63
N ARG A 744 41.55 -79.11 22.94
CA ARG A 744 40.68 -79.16 24.14
C ARG A 744 39.72 -80.33 24.08
N ASN A 745 39.03 -80.53 22.96
CA ASN A 745 38.12 -81.67 22.76
C ASN A 745 38.86 -83.01 22.88
N VAL A 746 40.06 -83.12 22.32
CA VAL A 746 40.90 -84.32 22.47
C VAL A 746 41.27 -84.54 23.94
N ARG A 747 41.72 -83.50 24.64
CA ARG A 747 42.09 -83.57 26.07
C ARG A 747 40.92 -83.96 26.95
N GLU A 748 39.73 -83.42 26.71
CA GLU A 748 38.50 -83.78 27.42
C GLU A 748 38.08 -85.23 27.12
N ARG A 749 38.19 -85.69 25.87
CA ARG A 749 37.97 -87.09 25.50
C ARG A 749 38.97 -88.03 26.18
N THR A 750 40.25 -87.68 26.20
CA THR A 750 41.29 -88.48 26.87
C THR A 750 41.06 -88.53 28.39
N LYS A 751 40.63 -87.42 29.00
CA LYS A 751 40.30 -87.36 30.42
C LYS A 751 39.10 -88.25 30.74
N LYS A 752 38.01 -88.16 29.97
CA LYS A 752 36.84 -89.05 30.13
C LYS A 752 37.22 -90.52 29.98
N PHE A 753 38.02 -90.86 28.97
CA PHE A 753 38.47 -92.24 28.76
C PHE A 753 39.37 -92.77 29.89
N ALA A 754 40.13 -91.89 30.54
CA ALA A 754 40.94 -92.23 31.71
C ALA A 754 40.12 -92.35 33.00
N GLU A 755 38.96 -91.68 33.09
CA GLU A 755 37.99 -91.81 34.20
C GLU A 755 37.09 -93.06 34.06
N GLU A 756 36.92 -93.57 32.84
CA GLU A 756 36.13 -94.78 32.53
C GLU A 756 36.91 -96.11 32.64
N LYS A 757 38.24 -96.05 32.82
CA LYS A 757 39.12 -97.21 33.06
C LYS A 757 39.57 -97.24 34.52
#